data_AF-A0A841VNE5-F1
#
_entry.id   AF-A0A841VNE5-F1
#
_cell.length_a   1.000
_cell.length_b   1.000
_cell.length_c   1.000
_cell.angle_alpha   90.00
_cell.angle_beta   90.00
_cell.angle_gamma   90.00
#
_symmetry.space_group_name_H-M   'P 1'
#
loop_
_entity.id
_entity.type
_entity.pdbx_description
1 polymer ?
#
loop_
_entity_poly.entity_id
_entity_poly.type
_entity_poly.pdbx_seq_one_letter_code
_entity_poly.pdbx_strand_id
1 'polypeptide(L)'
;MRSGHLTGKKIVGWTAKQIFIEDNISQQTLQDQSYRTVLDQIFVKLWGLFKKTSDKYIVQEPTHEKIRAAWDKISEITDLEGLPQKIVGLETIWQELSAPPFGYSEYNFTMLLAGWLAIHRKEVCLRGRIKVSPKKGEIVSFEDKSLQNWGNTDILQNPTAFVDDWIVKQKSKLIRRQQVEMPISASLINYYDQAQEYLEAVVAFLESNEPDELEKEELTKNRKQMAAAVAEIDKWFKPVQAVENLPHDAQLAALLPLYPQLSERSPNNSILPTQQQRDRFSQAFQTVSNKIDQLVSAENKRAESLSTEQACNAYQREIPQIIDQINQIADLPPHLIESLQNALRTSNMRLTDIRQQVEAGQKQAEDTQIMQNIRNSATKIKTIYLSQAALQEIENLQSRFNYPDKFQDELAEIVQSIQNKITDYCSSLTNLQTRLQSVNNLTELDVINTEYAKLDVVFQDSADYGNYQELQPQIQSLKHDLEQIQNLEIRYQQSDSIASCNDALTIIASGELNIYNADRFQERISLLEANFRHKIAEYQQKQSQILQQKQAAAQQWVKDLENTCTQINQSVNDAEKLEVANNLLEQIQAEKSDYINLISVTETQLLENIERQCVEEQKKDITNQIFVLLRQLPRLEQQNVHERLGQILSEKTEE
;
A
#
# COMPACT_ATOMS: atom_id res chain seq x y z
N MET A 1 -12.04 -116.12 -6.97
CA MET A 1 -11.20 -116.72 -8.04
C MET A 1 -9.78 -116.93 -7.50
N ARG A 2 -9.06 -117.99 -7.90
CA ARG A 2 -7.68 -118.25 -7.42
C ARG A 2 -6.67 -117.37 -8.15
N SER A 3 -5.56 -117.01 -7.48
CA SER A 3 -4.47 -116.23 -8.08
C SER A 3 -3.88 -116.96 -9.31
N GLY A 4 -3.46 -116.20 -10.34
CA GLY A 4 -2.86 -116.75 -11.57
C GLY A 4 -3.83 -117.22 -12.68
N HIS A 5 -5.16 -117.11 -12.50
CA HIS A 5 -6.13 -117.53 -13.54
C HIS A 5 -6.23 -116.52 -14.69
N LEU A 6 -5.73 -116.88 -15.89
CA LEU A 6 -5.66 -115.98 -17.06
C LEU A 6 -7.02 -115.36 -17.47
N THR A 7 -8.09 -116.15 -17.52
CA THR A 7 -9.43 -115.64 -17.89
C THR A 7 -10.00 -114.71 -16.82
N GLY A 8 -9.90 -115.08 -15.53
CA GLY A 8 -10.35 -114.24 -14.41
C GLY A 8 -9.61 -112.91 -14.35
N LYS A 9 -8.30 -112.89 -14.66
CA LYS A 9 -7.50 -111.67 -14.78
C LYS A 9 -8.08 -110.69 -15.80
N LYS A 10 -8.40 -111.17 -17.01
CA LYS A 10 -8.96 -110.33 -18.08
C LYS A 10 -10.34 -109.79 -17.71
N ILE A 11 -11.22 -110.67 -17.22
CA ILE A 11 -12.60 -110.30 -16.89
C ILE A 11 -12.63 -109.30 -15.74
N VAL A 12 -11.94 -109.56 -14.63
CA VAL A 12 -11.91 -108.65 -13.48
C VAL A 12 -11.30 -107.30 -13.85
N GLY A 13 -10.17 -107.28 -14.57
CA GLY A 13 -9.53 -106.03 -14.94
C GLY A 13 -10.42 -105.15 -15.83
N TRP A 14 -11.07 -105.75 -16.83
CA TRP A 14 -12.02 -105.02 -17.68
C TRP A 14 -13.27 -104.59 -16.91
N THR A 15 -13.87 -105.46 -16.09
CA THR A 15 -15.07 -105.13 -15.33
C THR A 15 -14.81 -104.00 -14.34
N ALA A 16 -13.72 -104.06 -13.56
CA ALA A 16 -13.35 -102.97 -12.65
C ALA A 16 -13.11 -101.65 -13.42
N LYS A 17 -12.47 -101.71 -14.59
CA LYS A 17 -12.27 -100.55 -15.47
C LYS A 17 -13.59 -99.93 -15.91
N GLN A 18 -14.56 -100.75 -16.33
CA GLN A 18 -15.87 -100.25 -16.74
C GLN A 18 -16.60 -99.59 -15.58
N ILE A 19 -16.61 -100.21 -14.38
CA ILE A 19 -17.22 -99.64 -13.17
C ILE A 19 -16.65 -98.25 -12.83
N PHE A 20 -15.35 -98.02 -13.07
CA PHE A 20 -14.72 -96.72 -12.84
C PHE A 20 -15.19 -95.66 -13.84
N ILE A 21 -15.38 -96.03 -15.11
CA ILE A 21 -15.79 -95.10 -16.17
C ILE A 21 -17.30 -94.82 -16.08
N GLU A 22 -18.09 -95.88 -15.90
CA GLU A 22 -19.54 -95.88 -15.82
C GLU A 22 -19.95 -96.73 -14.61
N ASP A 23 -20.83 -96.22 -13.75
CA ASP A 23 -21.39 -96.95 -12.59
C ASP A 23 -22.29 -98.15 -12.98
N ASN A 24 -22.42 -98.40 -14.28
CA ASN A 24 -23.15 -99.50 -14.87
C ASN A 24 -22.38 -100.09 -16.06
N ILE A 25 -22.66 -101.36 -16.36
CA ILE A 25 -22.05 -102.08 -17.48
C ILE A 25 -23.17 -102.51 -18.43
N SER A 26 -23.14 -102.04 -19.67
CA SER A 26 -24.08 -102.51 -20.70
C SER A 26 -23.83 -103.97 -21.06
N GLN A 27 -24.90 -104.75 -21.22
CA GLN A 27 -24.79 -106.13 -21.70
C GLN A 27 -24.24 -106.20 -23.13
N GLN A 28 -24.39 -105.11 -23.91
CA GLN A 28 -23.90 -105.02 -25.29
C GLN A 28 -22.39 -104.78 -25.39
N THR A 29 -21.75 -104.30 -24.32
CA THR A 29 -20.30 -103.99 -24.31
C THR A 29 -19.43 -105.17 -23.86
N LEU A 30 -20.04 -106.31 -23.50
CA LEU A 30 -19.34 -107.53 -23.10
C LEU A 30 -18.55 -108.12 -24.27
N GLN A 31 -17.28 -108.44 -24.05
CA GLN A 31 -16.38 -108.90 -25.12
C GLN A 31 -16.73 -110.31 -25.65
N ASP A 32 -17.16 -111.22 -24.77
CA ASP A 32 -17.58 -112.57 -25.12
C ASP A 32 -18.46 -113.22 -24.02
N GLN A 33 -18.94 -114.45 -24.25
CA GLN A 33 -19.83 -115.18 -23.34
C GLN A 33 -19.20 -115.52 -21.98
N SER A 34 -17.87 -115.57 -21.88
CA SER A 34 -17.17 -115.87 -20.61
C SER A 34 -17.31 -114.72 -19.61
N TYR A 35 -17.32 -113.46 -20.09
CA TYR A 35 -17.60 -112.28 -19.26
C TYR A 35 -18.99 -112.35 -18.66
N ARG A 36 -20.00 -112.63 -19.49
CA ARG A 36 -21.40 -112.79 -19.05
C ARG A 36 -21.52 -113.88 -17.99
N THR A 37 -20.88 -115.03 -18.22
CA THR A 37 -20.95 -116.16 -17.30
C THR A 37 -20.35 -115.81 -15.93
N VAL A 38 -19.20 -115.14 -15.90
CA VAL A 38 -18.55 -114.73 -14.64
C VAL A 38 -19.35 -113.64 -13.93
N LEU A 39 -19.86 -112.63 -14.65
CA LEU A 39 -20.70 -111.59 -14.06
C LEU A 39 -21.97 -112.18 -13.45
N ASP A 40 -22.70 -113.00 -14.20
CA ASP A 40 -23.96 -113.60 -13.76
C ASP A 40 -23.76 -114.58 -12.59
N GLN A 41 -22.78 -115.48 -12.69
CA GLN A 41 -22.61 -116.53 -11.68
C GLN A 41 -21.90 -116.02 -10.42
N ILE A 42 -20.87 -115.19 -10.57
CA ILE A 42 -20.03 -114.77 -9.44
C ILE A 42 -20.55 -113.46 -8.87
N PHE A 43 -20.60 -112.40 -9.68
CA PHE A 43 -20.83 -111.06 -9.14
C PHE A 43 -22.31 -110.72 -8.92
N VAL A 44 -23.22 -111.27 -9.72
CA VAL A 44 -24.67 -111.16 -9.50
C VAL A 44 -25.13 -112.21 -8.49
N LYS A 45 -24.99 -113.51 -8.80
CA LYS A 45 -25.60 -114.58 -7.98
C LYS A 45 -24.88 -114.86 -6.66
N LEU A 46 -23.55 -114.95 -6.66
CA LEU A 46 -22.80 -115.32 -5.44
C LEU A 46 -22.46 -114.13 -4.55
N TRP A 47 -22.07 -113.00 -5.13
CA TRP A 47 -21.67 -111.82 -4.37
C TRP A 47 -22.82 -110.84 -4.15
N GLY A 48 -23.77 -110.78 -5.09
CA GLY A 48 -24.83 -109.77 -5.06
C GLY A 48 -24.33 -108.34 -5.29
N LEU A 49 -23.13 -108.18 -5.86
CA LEU A 49 -22.49 -106.88 -6.13
C LEU A 49 -23.12 -106.14 -7.32
N PHE A 50 -23.76 -106.87 -8.23
CA PHE A 50 -24.49 -106.30 -9.36
C PHE A 50 -25.97 -106.64 -9.33
N LYS A 51 -26.80 -105.64 -9.62
CA LYS A 51 -28.19 -105.81 -10.02
C LYS A 51 -28.28 -105.91 -11.54
N LYS A 52 -28.78 -107.03 -12.04
CA LYS A 52 -28.98 -107.23 -13.48
C LYS A 52 -30.35 -106.69 -13.92
N THR A 53 -30.36 -105.82 -14.92
CA THR A 53 -31.58 -105.39 -15.65
C THR A 53 -31.65 -106.09 -17.01
N SER A 54 -32.67 -105.77 -17.83
CA SER A 54 -32.80 -106.30 -19.20
C SER A 54 -31.60 -105.94 -20.09
N ASP A 55 -30.93 -104.83 -19.82
CA ASP A 55 -29.92 -104.21 -20.69
C ASP A 55 -28.56 -103.97 -20.01
N LYS A 56 -28.49 -103.94 -18.66
CA LYS A 56 -27.30 -103.51 -17.92
C LYS A 56 -27.03 -104.33 -16.66
N TYR A 57 -25.82 -104.18 -16.11
CA TYR A 57 -25.45 -104.53 -14.74
C TYR A 57 -25.19 -103.23 -13.99
N ILE A 58 -25.93 -102.99 -12.91
CA ILE A 58 -25.80 -101.79 -12.08
C ILE A 58 -25.09 -102.19 -10.80
N VAL A 59 -24.04 -101.46 -10.42
CA VAL A 59 -23.33 -101.70 -9.15
C VAL A 59 -24.32 -101.44 -8.00
N GLN A 60 -24.33 -102.34 -7.03
CA GLN A 60 -25.07 -102.15 -5.78
C GLN A 60 -24.24 -102.64 -4.60
N GLU A 61 -24.66 -102.26 -3.41
CA GLU A 61 -24.16 -102.84 -2.18
C GLU A 61 -24.32 -104.39 -2.17
N PRO A 62 -23.28 -105.16 -1.79
CA PRO A 62 -23.34 -106.62 -1.81
C PRO A 62 -24.43 -107.19 -0.90
N THR A 63 -25.21 -108.14 -1.41
CA THR A 63 -26.29 -108.79 -0.63
C THR A 63 -25.83 -110.06 0.09
N HIS A 64 -24.70 -110.65 -0.30
CA HIS A 64 -24.18 -111.85 0.36
C HIS A 64 -23.40 -111.49 1.64
N GLU A 65 -23.81 -112.05 2.78
CA GLU A 65 -23.31 -111.73 4.13
C GLU A 65 -21.78 -111.65 4.25
N LYS A 66 -21.05 -112.67 3.79
CA LYS A 66 -19.57 -112.67 3.86
C LYS A 66 -18.90 -111.56 3.02
N ILE A 67 -19.48 -111.24 1.86
CA ILE A 67 -18.96 -110.18 0.99
C ILE A 67 -19.34 -108.82 1.58
N ARG A 68 -20.53 -108.73 2.18
CA ARG A 68 -21.01 -107.54 2.87
C ARG A 68 -20.14 -107.18 4.06
N ALA A 69 -19.72 -108.15 4.88
CA ALA A 69 -18.80 -107.90 5.99
C ALA A 69 -17.47 -107.28 5.52
N ALA A 70 -16.93 -107.74 4.38
CA ALA A 70 -15.72 -107.15 3.80
C ALA A 70 -15.99 -105.73 3.25
N TRP A 71 -17.16 -105.49 2.66
CA TRP A 71 -17.59 -104.16 2.19
C TRP A 71 -17.70 -103.16 3.35
N ASP A 72 -18.38 -103.54 4.43
CA ASP A 72 -18.55 -102.70 5.61
C ASP A 72 -17.20 -102.40 6.27
N LYS A 73 -16.23 -103.33 6.20
CA LYS A 73 -14.86 -103.06 6.67
C LYS A 73 -14.16 -101.97 5.85
N ILE A 74 -14.39 -101.90 4.54
CA ILE A 74 -13.89 -100.77 3.72
C ILE A 74 -14.53 -99.46 4.21
N SER A 75 -15.84 -99.46 4.43
CA SER A 75 -16.57 -98.30 4.96
C SER A 75 -16.05 -97.85 6.34
N GLU A 76 -15.76 -98.80 7.24
CA GLU A 76 -15.20 -98.54 8.58
C GLU A 76 -13.81 -97.90 8.49
N ILE A 77 -12.88 -98.49 7.72
CA ILE A 77 -11.52 -97.96 7.56
C ILE A 77 -11.55 -96.54 6.97
N THR A 78 -12.52 -96.28 6.10
CA THR A 78 -12.66 -95.02 5.36
C THR A 78 -13.67 -94.05 5.97
N ASP A 79 -14.20 -94.32 7.16
CA ASP A 79 -15.17 -93.43 7.82
C ASP A 79 -14.57 -92.04 8.08
N LEU A 80 -15.33 -90.98 7.82
CA LEU A 80 -14.83 -89.61 7.92
C LEU A 80 -14.61 -89.15 9.37
N GLU A 81 -15.26 -89.80 10.35
CA GLU A 81 -15.15 -89.46 11.78
C GLU A 81 -15.44 -87.97 12.07
N GLY A 82 -16.29 -87.33 11.25
CA GLY A 82 -16.63 -85.91 11.34
C GLY A 82 -15.61 -84.94 10.70
N LEU A 83 -14.55 -85.43 10.07
CA LEU A 83 -13.60 -84.61 9.31
C LEU A 83 -14.14 -84.28 7.91
N PRO A 84 -13.86 -83.09 7.35
CA PRO A 84 -14.27 -82.73 5.99
C PRO A 84 -13.59 -83.58 4.91
N GLN A 85 -12.44 -84.19 5.25
CA GLN A 85 -11.69 -85.10 4.37
C GLN A 85 -10.85 -86.10 5.19
N LYS A 86 -10.80 -87.35 4.74
CA LYS A 86 -9.90 -88.39 5.24
C LYS A 86 -9.10 -89.01 4.09
N ILE A 87 -7.79 -89.23 4.33
CA ILE A 87 -6.89 -89.87 3.36
C ILE A 87 -6.45 -91.22 3.93
N VAL A 88 -6.76 -92.30 3.23
CA VAL A 88 -6.47 -93.68 3.62
C VAL A 88 -5.52 -94.31 2.62
N GLY A 89 -4.46 -94.98 3.09
CA GLY A 89 -3.61 -95.78 2.20
C GLY A 89 -4.35 -97.03 1.74
N LEU A 90 -4.47 -97.26 0.43
CA LEU A 90 -5.16 -98.44 -0.13
C LEU A 90 -4.51 -99.75 0.31
N GLU A 91 -3.21 -99.73 0.60
CA GLU A 91 -2.48 -100.87 1.16
C GLU A 91 -3.08 -101.34 2.48
N THR A 92 -3.57 -100.42 3.33
CA THR A 92 -4.22 -100.75 4.61
C THR A 92 -5.47 -101.58 4.38
N ILE A 93 -6.29 -101.16 3.41
CA ILE A 93 -7.52 -101.87 3.04
C ILE A 93 -7.17 -103.25 2.46
N TRP A 94 -6.13 -103.33 1.63
CA TRP A 94 -5.64 -104.59 1.08
C TRP A 94 -5.14 -105.56 2.16
N GLN A 95 -4.31 -105.09 3.10
CA GLN A 95 -3.77 -105.91 4.19
C GLN A 95 -4.90 -106.50 5.05
N GLU A 96 -5.90 -105.69 5.38
CA GLU A 96 -7.05 -106.12 6.17
C GLU A 96 -7.87 -107.20 5.45
N LEU A 97 -8.18 -106.99 4.16
CA LEU A 97 -9.03 -107.91 3.40
C LEU A 97 -8.30 -109.16 2.89
N SER A 98 -6.98 -109.13 2.77
CA SER A 98 -6.17 -110.30 2.37
C SER A 98 -5.88 -111.26 3.54
N ALA A 99 -5.96 -110.79 4.79
CA ALA A 99 -5.79 -111.61 5.99
C ALA A 99 -7.08 -112.41 6.35
N PRO A 100 -6.98 -113.46 7.19
CA PRO A 100 -8.15 -114.10 7.79
C PRO A 100 -8.98 -113.09 8.61
N PRO A 101 -10.33 -113.19 8.60
CA PRO A 101 -11.16 -114.26 8.08
C PRO A 101 -11.51 -114.15 6.58
N PHE A 102 -11.15 -113.05 5.92
CA PHE A 102 -11.56 -112.77 4.53
C PHE A 102 -10.73 -113.54 3.51
N GLY A 103 -9.40 -113.47 3.59
CA GLY A 103 -8.48 -114.21 2.71
C GLY A 103 -8.60 -113.85 1.23
N TYR A 104 -8.84 -112.57 0.89
CA TYR A 104 -9.09 -112.17 -0.50
C TYR A 104 -7.83 -112.21 -1.36
N SER A 105 -7.98 -112.73 -2.58
CA SER A 105 -6.99 -112.58 -3.65
C SER A 105 -7.09 -111.20 -4.30
N GLU A 106 -6.09 -110.85 -5.09
CA GLU A 106 -5.99 -109.57 -5.81
C GLU A 106 -7.22 -109.34 -6.70
N TYR A 107 -7.76 -110.41 -7.29
CA TYR A 107 -8.98 -110.38 -8.11
C TYR A 107 -10.23 -110.04 -7.31
N ASN A 108 -10.40 -110.71 -6.16
CA ASN A 108 -11.57 -110.50 -5.31
C ASN A 108 -11.53 -109.09 -4.69
N PHE A 109 -10.36 -108.67 -4.22
CA PHE A 109 -10.15 -107.34 -3.67
C PHE A 109 -10.40 -106.24 -4.70
N THR A 110 -9.81 -106.35 -5.90
CA THR A 110 -9.98 -105.35 -6.96
C THR A 110 -11.46 -105.14 -7.31
N MET A 111 -12.23 -106.22 -7.41
CA MET A 111 -13.67 -106.12 -7.69
C MET A 111 -14.47 -105.52 -6.54
N LEU A 112 -14.19 -105.92 -5.30
CA LEU A 112 -14.91 -105.38 -4.14
C LEU A 112 -14.61 -103.89 -3.96
N LEU A 113 -13.32 -103.52 -4.02
CA LEU A 113 -12.90 -102.13 -3.94
C LEU A 113 -13.50 -101.31 -5.08
N ALA A 114 -13.51 -101.83 -6.31
CA ALA A 114 -14.08 -101.09 -7.44
C ALA A 114 -15.59 -100.87 -7.30
N GLY A 115 -16.33 -101.87 -6.82
CA GLY A 115 -17.74 -101.71 -6.50
C GLY A 115 -17.98 -100.67 -5.41
N TRP A 116 -17.18 -100.72 -4.33
CA TRP A 116 -17.29 -99.77 -3.22
C TRP A 116 -17.03 -98.35 -3.68
N LEU A 117 -15.93 -98.13 -4.41
CA LEU A 117 -15.59 -96.83 -4.95
C LEU A 117 -16.69 -96.29 -5.87
N ALA A 118 -17.30 -97.11 -6.72
CA ALA A 118 -18.36 -96.65 -7.61
C ALA A 118 -19.63 -96.20 -6.89
N ILE A 119 -20.04 -96.87 -5.80
CA ILE A 119 -21.17 -96.41 -4.98
C ILE A 119 -20.84 -95.07 -4.32
N HIS A 120 -19.60 -94.92 -3.87
CA HIS A 120 -19.12 -93.73 -3.16
C HIS A 120 -18.48 -92.69 -4.10
N ARG A 121 -18.75 -92.75 -5.42
CA ARG A 121 -18.03 -91.95 -6.43
C ARG A 121 -18.09 -90.44 -6.24
N LYS A 122 -19.19 -89.92 -5.66
CA LYS A 122 -19.36 -88.48 -5.40
C LYS A 122 -18.58 -87.99 -4.18
N GLU A 123 -18.10 -88.90 -3.34
CA GLU A 123 -17.39 -88.59 -2.09
C GLU A 123 -15.94 -89.09 -2.10
N VAL A 124 -15.47 -89.75 -3.16
CA VAL A 124 -14.11 -90.31 -3.21
C VAL A 124 -13.32 -89.96 -4.45
N CYS A 125 -12.02 -89.77 -4.28
CA CYS A 125 -11.05 -89.75 -5.36
C CYS A 125 -9.82 -90.59 -5.01
N LEU A 126 -9.05 -90.99 -6.02
CA LEU A 126 -7.82 -91.76 -5.79
C LEU A 126 -6.60 -90.90 -6.07
N ARG A 127 -5.57 -91.11 -5.25
CA ARG A 127 -4.25 -90.51 -5.37
C ARG A 127 -3.22 -91.58 -5.68
N GLY A 128 -2.59 -91.47 -6.85
CA GLY A 128 -1.60 -92.44 -7.32
C GLY A 128 -0.82 -91.89 -8.50
N ARG A 129 0.06 -92.72 -9.09
CA ARG A 129 0.73 -92.37 -10.36
C ARG A 129 -0.03 -92.98 -11.54
N ILE A 130 -0.08 -92.29 -12.67
CA ILE A 130 -0.84 -92.74 -13.86
C ILE A 130 -0.38 -94.12 -14.39
N LYS A 131 0.91 -94.46 -14.22
CA LYS A 131 1.50 -95.71 -14.73
C LYS A 131 1.79 -96.71 -13.61
N VAL A 132 1.34 -97.95 -13.79
CA VAL A 132 1.59 -99.08 -12.86
C VAL A 132 3.07 -99.48 -12.80
N SER A 133 3.77 -99.42 -13.94
CA SER A 133 5.20 -99.74 -14.03
C SER A 133 5.93 -98.64 -14.83
N PRO A 134 6.38 -97.55 -14.20
CA PRO A 134 7.16 -96.52 -14.88
C PRO A 134 8.49 -97.10 -15.41
N LYS A 135 8.98 -96.60 -16.54
CA LYS A 135 10.30 -97.02 -17.05
C LYS A 135 11.39 -96.59 -16.05
N LYS A 136 12.48 -97.35 -15.95
CA LYS A 136 13.59 -97.07 -15.03
C LYS A 136 14.13 -95.65 -15.28
N GLY A 137 13.94 -94.73 -14.34
CA GLY A 137 14.33 -93.30 -14.44
C GLY A 137 13.19 -92.31 -14.73
N GLU A 138 11.97 -92.77 -14.99
CA GLU A 138 10.80 -91.91 -15.26
C GLU A 138 10.19 -91.39 -13.94
N ILE A 139 10.20 -90.07 -13.73
CA ILE A 139 9.54 -89.42 -12.59
C ILE A 139 8.08 -89.16 -12.98
N VAL A 140 7.16 -89.94 -12.42
CA VAL A 140 5.71 -89.71 -12.57
C VAL A 140 5.18 -89.12 -11.26
N SER A 141 4.58 -87.94 -11.31
CA SER A 141 3.96 -87.28 -10.17
C SER A 141 2.75 -88.07 -9.65
N PHE A 142 2.49 -87.93 -8.35
CA PHE A 142 1.20 -88.33 -7.79
C PHE A 142 0.14 -87.35 -8.24
N GLU A 143 -0.99 -87.86 -8.71
CA GLU A 143 -2.15 -87.08 -9.11
C GLU A 143 -3.36 -87.51 -8.31
N ASP A 144 -4.17 -86.53 -7.93
CA ASP A 144 -5.47 -86.73 -7.29
C ASP A 144 -6.52 -86.64 -8.40
N LYS A 145 -7.16 -87.77 -8.72
CA LYS A 145 -8.09 -87.87 -9.85
C LYS A 145 -9.36 -88.61 -9.48
N SER A 146 -10.43 -88.22 -10.17
CA SER A 146 -11.72 -88.90 -10.17
C SER A 146 -11.61 -90.37 -10.53
N LEU A 147 -12.60 -91.17 -10.10
CA LEU A 147 -12.68 -92.58 -10.51
C LEU A 147 -12.81 -92.71 -12.03
N GLN A 148 -13.60 -91.84 -12.68
CA GLN A 148 -13.75 -91.83 -14.13
C GLN A 148 -12.43 -91.57 -14.85
N ASN A 149 -11.63 -90.61 -14.37
CA ASN A 149 -10.32 -90.33 -14.94
C ASN A 149 -9.36 -91.50 -14.75
N TRP A 150 -9.40 -92.19 -13.59
CA TRP A 150 -8.61 -93.40 -13.36
C TRP A 150 -9.07 -94.59 -14.21
N GLY A 151 -10.37 -94.72 -14.47
CA GLY A 151 -10.95 -95.72 -15.36
C GLY A 151 -10.41 -95.63 -16.79
N ASN A 152 -10.01 -94.43 -17.23
CA ASN A 152 -9.40 -94.22 -18.54
C ASN A 152 -7.89 -94.55 -18.60
N THR A 153 -7.27 -94.89 -17.46
CA THR A 153 -5.85 -95.30 -17.40
C THR A 153 -5.69 -96.81 -17.50
N ASP A 154 -4.44 -97.28 -17.46
CA ASP A 154 -4.11 -98.70 -17.54
C ASP A 154 -4.04 -99.39 -16.16
N ILE A 155 -4.33 -98.67 -15.06
CA ILE A 155 -4.08 -99.20 -13.71
C ILE A 155 -4.91 -100.44 -13.37
N LEU A 156 -6.11 -100.57 -13.93
CA LEU A 156 -7.02 -101.69 -13.66
C LEU A 156 -6.89 -102.85 -14.67
N GLN A 157 -6.08 -102.73 -15.73
CA GLN A 157 -5.98 -103.78 -16.75
C GLN A 157 -5.46 -105.11 -16.20
N ASN A 158 -4.64 -105.06 -15.14
CA ASN A 158 -4.04 -106.22 -14.51
C ASN A 158 -4.24 -106.14 -12.99
N PRO A 159 -5.23 -106.85 -12.42
CA PRO A 159 -5.53 -106.82 -10.98
C PRO A 159 -4.34 -107.16 -10.07
N THR A 160 -3.46 -108.06 -10.50
CA THR A 160 -2.25 -108.39 -9.73
C THR A 160 -1.28 -107.21 -9.68
N ALA A 161 -1.04 -106.55 -10.82
CA ALA A 161 -0.16 -105.38 -10.87
C ALA A 161 -0.82 -104.14 -10.22
N PHE A 162 -2.14 -104.03 -10.28
CA PHE A 162 -2.90 -103.01 -9.56
C PHE A 162 -2.65 -103.11 -8.05
N VAL A 163 -2.71 -104.31 -7.48
CA VAL A 163 -2.46 -104.52 -6.05
C VAL A 163 -0.97 -104.42 -5.72
N ASP A 164 -0.12 -105.23 -6.35
CA ASP A 164 1.29 -105.35 -5.96
C ASP A 164 2.10 -104.10 -6.31
N ASP A 165 1.93 -103.59 -7.52
CA ASP A 165 2.73 -102.46 -7.99
C ASP A 165 2.06 -101.13 -7.64
N TRP A 166 0.78 -100.94 -7.97
CA TRP A 166 0.13 -99.64 -7.81
C TRP A 166 -0.36 -99.36 -6.38
N ILE A 167 -0.90 -100.34 -5.66
CA ILE A 167 -1.32 -100.15 -4.27
C ILE A 167 -0.14 -100.28 -3.30
N VAL A 168 0.54 -101.43 -3.30
CA VAL A 168 1.54 -101.78 -2.27
C VAL A 168 2.87 -101.06 -2.50
N LYS A 169 3.48 -101.15 -3.70
CA LYS A 169 4.79 -100.52 -3.97
C LYS A 169 4.68 -99.00 -4.12
N GLN A 170 3.66 -98.50 -4.83
CA GLN A 170 3.48 -97.06 -5.05
C GLN A 170 2.73 -96.34 -3.93
N LYS A 171 2.20 -97.04 -2.93
CA LYS A 171 1.48 -96.45 -1.78
C LYS A 171 0.33 -95.53 -2.21
N SER A 172 -0.46 -95.99 -3.17
CA SER A 172 -1.65 -95.26 -3.62
C SER A 172 -2.66 -95.08 -2.49
N LYS A 173 -3.38 -93.95 -2.51
CA LYS A 173 -4.29 -93.53 -1.45
C LYS A 173 -5.70 -93.32 -1.98
N LEU A 174 -6.67 -93.59 -1.12
CA LEU A 174 -8.06 -93.20 -1.26
C LEU A 174 -8.26 -91.91 -0.47
N ILE A 175 -8.89 -90.91 -1.08
CA ILE A 175 -9.30 -89.68 -0.42
C ILE A 175 -10.82 -89.71 -0.39
N ARG A 176 -11.41 -89.70 0.81
CA ARG A 176 -12.85 -89.54 1.02
C ARG A 176 -13.13 -88.13 1.54
N ARG A 177 -14.18 -87.47 1.05
CA ARG A 177 -14.57 -86.10 1.41
C ARG A 177 -16.04 -86.04 1.80
N GLN A 178 -16.40 -85.05 2.60
CA GLN A 178 -17.80 -84.72 2.84
C GLN A 178 -18.45 -84.23 1.54
N GLN A 179 -19.64 -84.73 1.23
CA GLN A 179 -20.40 -84.31 0.06
C GLN A 179 -20.82 -82.83 0.20
N VAL A 180 -20.50 -82.00 -0.78
CA VAL A 180 -20.99 -80.61 -0.82
C VAL A 180 -22.45 -80.63 -1.27
N GLU A 181 -23.34 -79.92 -0.59
CA GLU A 181 -24.76 -79.86 -0.97
C GLU A 181 -24.95 -79.04 -2.25
N MET A 182 -25.96 -79.40 -3.04
CA MET A 182 -26.32 -78.66 -4.24
C MET A 182 -26.79 -77.25 -3.86
N PRO A 183 -26.30 -76.18 -4.52
CA PRO A 183 -26.74 -74.82 -4.25
C PRO A 183 -28.26 -74.64 -4.43
N ILE A 184 -28.85 -73.79 -3.61
CA ILE A 184 -30.29 -73.45 -3.64
C ILE A 184 -30.69 -72.95 -5.04
N SER A 185 -31.90 -73.28 -5.49
CA SER A 185 -32.42 -72.87 -6.81
C SER A 185 -32.27 -71.36 -7.05
N ALA A 186 -31.74 -71.01 -8.23
CA ALA A 186 -31.55 -69.62 -8.66
C ALA A 186 -32.85 -68.80 -8.66
N SER A 187 -34.01 -69.44 -8.77
CA SER A 187 -35.33 -68.81 -8.77
C SER A 187 -35.74 -68.18 -7.42
N LEU A 188 -35.04 -68.50 -6.34
CA LEU A 188 -35.34 -67.99 -4.99
C LEU A 188 -34.50 -66.77 -4.61
N ILE A 189 -33.57 -66.37 -5.48
CA ILE A 189 -32.61 -65.30 -5.24
C ILE A 189 -33.17 -64.00 -5.80
N ASN A 190 -33.39 -63.02 -4.93
CA ASN A 190 -34.00 -61.73 -5.32
C ASN A 190 -33.12 -60.52 -4.99
N TYR A 191 -32.06 -60.69 -4.20
CA TYR A 191 -31.23 -59.60 -3.70
C TYR A 191 -29.74 -59.81 -4.00
N TYR A 192 -29.01 -58.70 -4.13
CA TYR A 192 -27.58 -58.68 -4.48
C TYR A 192 -26.71 -59.58 -3.58
N ASP A 193 -26.80 -59.47 -2.26
CA ASP A 193 -25.96 -60.26 -1.34
C ASP A 193 -26.22 -61.77 -1.50
N GLN A 194 -27.48 -62.16 -1.64
CA GLN A 194 -27.88 -63.54 -1.90
C GLN A 194 -27.35 -64.05 -3.25
N ALA A 195 -27.30 -63.17 -4.26
CA ALA A 195 -26.74 -63.50 -5.56
C ALA A 195 -25.22 -63.71 -5.50
N GLN A 196 -24.51 -62.94 -4.68
CA GLN A 196 -23.07 -63.14 -4.45
C GLN A 196 -22.79 -64.45 -3.71
N GLU A 197 -23.50 -64.73 -2.61
CA GLU A 197 -23.38 -65.98 -1.87
C GLU A 197 -23.68 -67.20 -2.75
N TYR A 198 -24.70 -67.12 -3.61
CA TYR A 198 -25.00 -68.16 -4.58
C TYR A 198 -23.89 -68.37 -5.59
N LEU A 199 -23.31 -67.29 -6.14
CA LEU A 199 -22.20 -67.41 -7.10
C LEU A 199 -20.99 -68.12 -6.48
N GLU A 200 -20.68 -67.85 -5.20
CA GLU A 200 -19.62 -68.55 -4.45
C GLU A 200 -19.97 -70.03 -4.22
N ALA A 201 -21.20 -70.33 -3.80
CA ALA A 201 -21.66 -71.70 -3.59
C ALA A 201 -21.62 -72.55 -4.88
N VAL A 202 -21.98 -71.95 -6.02
CA VAL A 202 -21.90 -72.62 -7.34
C VAL A 202 -20.45 -72.93 -7.72
N VAL A 203 -19.50 -72.01 -7.47
CA VAL A 203 -18.07 -72.27 -7.71
C VAL A 203 -17.59 -73.44 -6.85
N ALA A 204 -17.89 -73.41 -5.54
CA ALA A 204 -17.49 -74.46 -4.61
C ALA A 204 -18.05 -75.84 -5.00
N PHE A 205 -19.30 -75.93 -5.45
CA PHE A 205 -19.92 -77.19 -5.87
C PHE A 205 -19.31 -77.74 -7.17
N LEU A 206 -19.10 -76.88 -8.18
CA LEU A 206 -18.51 -77.29 -9.46
C LEU A 206 -17.06 -77.77 -9.32
N GLU A 207 -16.31 -77.24 -8.35
CA GLU A 207 -14.91 -77.61 -8.10
C GLU A 207 -14.75 -78.89 -7.26
N SER A 208 -15.78 -79.31 -6.51
CA SER A 208 -15.65 -80.34 -5.47
C SER A 208 -16.32 -81.69 -5.74
N ASN A 209 -17.36 -81.77 -6.59
CA ASN A 209 -18.33 -82.88 -6.50
C ASN A 209 -18.52 -83.83 -7.70
N GLU A 210 -17.70 -83.78 -8.77
CA GLU A 210 -17.98 -84.52 -10.02
C GLU A 210 -19.48 -84.44 -10.43
N PRO A 211 -20.01 -83.21 -10.60
CA PRO A 211 -21.41 -83.03 -10.96
C PRO A 211 -21.70 -83.73 -12.29
N ASP A 212 -22.91 -84.24 -12.45
CA ASP A 212 -23.31 -84.78 -13.75
C ASP A 212 -23.42 -83.66 -14.81
N GLU A 213 -23.45 -84.04 -16.09
CA GLU A 213 -23.45 -83.04 -17.18
C GLU A 213 -24.69 -82.14 -17.17
N LEU A 214 -25.84 -82.62 -16.66
CA LEU A 214 -27.06 -81.82 -16.55
C LEU A 214 -26.95 -80.79 -15.42
N GLU A 215 -26.47 -81.20 -14.24
CA GLU A 215 -26.17 -80.34 -13.10
C GLU A 215 -25.16 -79.24 -13.50
N LYS A 216 -24.13 -79.62 -14.26
CA LYS A 216 -23.09 -78.70 -14.73
C LYS A 216 -23.60 -77.68 -15.73
N GLU A 217 -24.40 -78.08 -16.71
CA GLU A 217 -25.01 -77.18 -17.70
C GLU A 217 -25.96 -76.17 -17.03
N GLU A 218 -26.82 -76.64 -16.13
CA GLU A 218 -27.78 -75.80 -15.41
C GLU A 218 -27.08 -74.76 -14.52
N LEU A 219 -26.12 -75.20 -13.69
CA LEU A 219 -25.37 -74.31 -12.80
C LEU A 219 -24.52 -73.31 -13.57
N THR A 220 -23.92 -73.70 -14.70
CA THR A 220 -23.13 -72.79 -15.54
C THR A 220 -24.01 -71.70 -16.17
N LYS A 221 -25.20 -72.07 -16.65
CA LYS A 221 -26.18 -71.11 -17.20
C LYS A 221 -26.65 -70.13 -16.13
N ASN A 222 -27.07 -70.64 -14.97
CA ASN A 222 -27.56 -69.82 -13.86
C ASN A 222 -26.46 -68.88 -13.33
N ARG A 223 -25.23 -69.37 -13.19
CA ARG A 223 -24.05 -68.56 -12.83
C ARG A 223 -23.84 -67.39 -13.78
N LYS A 224 -23.92 -67.63 -15.10
CA LYS A 224 -23.74 -66.57 -16.10
C LYS A 224 -24.81 -65.48 -16.00
N GLN A 225 -26.06 -65.87 -15.83
CA GLN A 225 -27.18 -64.92 -15.70
C GLN A 225 -27.05 -64.10 -14.40
N MET A 226 -26.73 -64.76 -13.29
CA MET A 226 -26.60 -64.12 -11.99
C MET A 226 -25.41 -63.14 -11.95
N ALA A 227 -24.26 -63.55 -12.50
CA ALA A 227 -23.07 -62.70 -12.59
C ALA A 227 -23.32 -61.44 -13.44
N ALA A 228 -24.09 -61.54 -14.53
CA ALA A 228 -24.45 -60.39 -15.34
C ALA A 228 -25.34 -59.40 -14.55
N ALA A 229 -26.33 -59.91 -13.81
CA ALA A 229 -27.21 -59.07 -12.98
C ALA A 229 -26.45 -58.35 -11.85
N VAL A 230 -25.52 -59.04 -11.19
CA VAL A 230 -24.61 -58.46 -10.18
C VAL A 230 -23.72 -57.37 -10.78
N ALA A 231 -23.12 -57.63 -11.95
CA ALA A 231 -22.24 -56.67 -12.62
C ALA A 231 -22.96 -55.37 -13.06
N GLU A 232 -24.24 -55.46 -13.43
CA GLU A 232 -25.04 -54.28 -13.73
C GLU A 232 -25.34 -53.44 -12.47
N ILE A 233 -25.61 -54.08 -11.34
CA ILE A 233 -25.77 -53.39 -10.05
C ILE A 233 -24.46 -52.74 -9.62
N ASP A 234 -23.32 -53.42 -9.78
CA ASP A 234 -22.00 -52.86 -9.48
C ASP A 234 -21.69 -51.62 -10.34
N LYS A 235 -22.02 -51.69 -11.63
CA LYS A 235 -21.86 -50.57 -12.56
C LYS A 235 -22.72 -49.38 -12.13
N TRP A 236 -23.99 -49.62 -11.79
CA TRP A 236 -24.90 -48.60 -11.30
C TRP A 236 -24.43 -48.00 -9.96
N PHE A 237 -23.84 -48.81 -9.08
CA PHE A 237 -23.39 -48.33 -7.76
C PHE A 237 -22.03 -47.62 -7.78
N LYS A 238 -21.25 -47.76 -8.85
CA LYS A 238 -19.90 -47.16 -9.01
C LYS A 238 -19.83 -45.64 -8.76
N PRO A 239 -20.78 -44.79 -9.21
CA PRO A 239 -20.75 -43.35 -8.95
C PRO A 239 -20.84 -43.02 -7.44
N VAL A 240 -21.50 -43.85 -6.63
CA VAL A 240 -21.58 -43.68 -5.17
C VAL A 240 -20.20 -43.81 -4.55
N GLN A 241 -19.42 -44.81 -4.97
CA GLN A 241 -18.03 -44.98 -4.52
C GLN A 241 -17.15 -43.80 -4.93
N ALA A 242 -17.40 -43.21 -6.11
CA ALA A 242 -16.68 -42.01 -6.52
C ALA A 242 -17.00 -40.83 -5.61
N VAL A 243 -18.27 -40.63 -5.22
CA VAL A 243 -18.69 -39.57 -4.29
C VAL A 243 -18.09 -39.76 -2.90
N GLU A 244 -18.10 -40.99 -2.37
CA GLU A 244 -17.57 -41.29 -1.04
C GLU A 244 -16.05 -41.05 -0.93
N ASN A 245 -15.35 -41.07 -2.07
CA ASN A 245 -13.91 -40.80 -2.16
C ASN A 245 -13.59 -39.34 -2.56
N LEU A 246 -14.59 -38.48 -2.73
CA LEU A 246 -14.35 -37.08 -3.07
C LEU A 246 -13.71 -36.33 -1.89
N PRO A 247 -12.72 -35.46 -2.16
CA PRO A 247 -12.17 -34.59 -1.13
C PRO A 247 -13.19 -33.52 -0.70
N HIS A 248 -13.07 -33.03 0.53
CA HIS A 248 -14.03 -32.09 1.11
C HIS A 248 -14.11 -30.75 0.36
N ASP A 249 -13.01 -30.35 -0.29
CA ASP A 249 -12.83 -29.16 -1.13
C ASP A 249 -13.03 -29.44 -2.63
N ALA A 250 -13.67 -30.55 -2.99
CA ALA A 250 -13.97 -30.89 -4.38
C ALA A 250 -14.62 -29.71 -5.12
N GLN A 251 -14.00 -29.35 -6.25
CA GLN A 251 -14.46 -28.27 -7.11
C GLN A 251 -15.63 -28.72 -7.98
N LEU A 252 -16.36 -27.74 -8.52
CA LEU A 252 -17.53 -27.98 -9.37
C LEU A 252 -17.21 -28.91 -10.55
N ALA A 253 -16.04 -28.77 -11.18
CA ALA A 253 -15.59 -29.62 -12.29
C ALA A 253 -15.52 -31.12 -11.95
N ALA A 254 -15.29 -31.48 -10.68
CA ALA A 254 -15.26 -32.88 -10.23
C ALA A 254 -16.68 -33.42 -9.91
N LEU A 255 -17.62 -32.54 -9.57
CA LEU A 255 -18.98 -32.89 -9.17
C LEU A 255 -19.93 -33.01 -10.36
N LEU A 256 -19.78 -32.13 -11.37
CA LEU A 256 -20.66 -32.07 -12.54
C LEU A 256 -20.76 -33.40 -13.31
N PRO A 257 -19.67 -34.17 -13.57
CA PRO A 257 -19.78 -35.45 -14.26
C PRO A 257 -20.51 -36.54 -13.47
N LEU A 258 -20.59 -36.42 -12.14
CA LEU A 258 -21.21 -37.42 -11.25
C LEU A 258 -22.72 -37.24 -11.15
N TYR A 259 -23.21 -36.01 -11.27
CA TYR A 259 -24.64 -35.69 -11.16
C TYR A 259 -25.53 -36.51 -12.11
N PRO A 260 -25.29 -36.57 -13.44
CA PRO A 260 -26.14 -37.35 -14.34
C PRO A 260 -26.01 -38.86 -14.11
N GLN A 261 -24.88 -39.35 -13.61
CA GLN A 261 -24.71 -40.77 -13.27
C GLN A 261 -25.50 -41.15 -12.02
N LEU A 262 -25.67 -40.20 -11.09
CA LEU A 262 -26.44 -40.38 -9.86
C LEU A 262 -27.93 -40.06 -10.03
N SER A 263 -28.35 -39.52 -11.19
CA SER A 263 -29.77 -39.41 -11.55
C SER A 263 -30.31 -40.66 -12.25
N GLU A 264 -29.43 -41.60 -12.63
CA GLU A 264 -29.83 -42.87 -13.24
C GLU A 264 -30.68 -43.73 -12.30
N ARG A 265 -31.78 -44.26 -12.84
CA ARG A 265 -32.66 -45.18 -12.10
C ARG A 265 -31.95 -46.51 -11.85
N SER A 266 -32.31 -47.17 -10.75
CA SER A 266 -31.80 -48.50 -10.44
C SER A 266 -32.05 -49.47 -11.61
N PRO A 267 -31.10 -50.37 -11.91
CA PRO A 267 -31.25 -51.33 -13.00
C PRO A 267 -32.49 -52.20 -12.80
N ASN A 268 -33.24 -52.41 -13.88
CA ASN A 268 -34.49 -53.18 -13.87
C ASN A 268 -34.21 -54.65 -14.15
N ASN A 269 -33.58 -55.31 -13.18
CA ASN A 269 -33.08 -56.66 -13.31
C ASN A 269 -33.84 -57.63 -12.41
N SER A 270 -33.72 -58.93 -12.67
CA SER A 270 -34.30 -59.96 -11.79
C SER A 270 -33.72 -59.96 -10.38
N ILE A 271 -32.54 -59.36 -10.19
CA ILE A 271 -31.91 -59.13 -8.88
C ILE A 271 -32.00 -57.66 -8.54
N LEU A 272 -32.43 -57.37 -7.32
CA LEU A 272 -32.57 -56.01 -6.82
C LEU A 272 -31.34 -55.61 -5.98
N PRO A 273 -30.90 -54.34 -6.07
CA PRO A 273 -29.95 -53.77 -5.10
C PRO A 273 -30.48 -53.90 -3.67
N THR A 274 -29.58 -53.93 -2.69
CA THR A 274 -29.97 -53.94 -1.27
C THR A 274 -30.56 -52.60 -0.85
N GLN A 275 -31.29 -52.57 0.27
CA GLN A 275 -31.79 -51.31 0.81
C GLN A 275 -30.65 -50.34 1.14
N GLN A 276 -29.56 -50.87 1.73
CA GLN A 276 -28.37 -50.07 2.04
C GLN A 276 -27.73 -49.45 0.79
N GLN A 277 -27.66 -50.20 -0.33
CA GLN A 277 -27.17 -49.66 -1.61
C GLN A 277 -28.07 -48.53 -2.12
N ARG A 278 -29.41 -48.69 -2.06
CA ARG A 278 -30.36 -47.62 -2.44
C ARG A 278 -30.24 -46.37 -1.58
N ASP A 279 -30.11 -46.54 -0.27
CA ASP A 279 -30.00 -45.44 0.68
C ASP A 279 -28.69 -44.66 0.46
N ARG A 280 -27.57 -45.36 0.30
CA ARG A 280 -26.26 -44.74 -0.03
C ARG A 280 -26.29 -44.02 -1.37
N PHE A 281 -26.97 -44.58 -2.36
CA PHE A 281 -27.13 -43.93 -3.67
C PHE A 281 -27.90 -42.61 -3.55
N SER A 282 -29.02 -42.63 -2.82
CA SER A 282 -29.82 -41.43 -2.57
C SER A 282 -29.04 -40.37 -1.77
N GLN A 283 -28.26 -40.80 -0.77
CA GLN A 283 -27.39 -39.92 0.01
C GLN A 283 -26.28 -39.30 -0.85
N ALA A 284 -25.65 -40.08 -1.73
CA ALA A 284 -24.62 -39.59 -2.65
C ALA A 284 -25.19 -38.55 -3.63
N PHE A 285 -26.37 -38.82 -4.20
CA PHE A 285 -27.07 -37.86 -5.07
C PHE A 285 -27.36 -36.54 -4.34
N GLN A 286 -27.95 -36.62 -3.14
CA GLN A 286 -28.22 -35.42 -2.31
C GLN A 286 -26.94 -34.66 -1.94
N THR A 287 -25.86 -35.37 -1.62
CA THR A 287 -24.57 -34.77 -1.27
C THR A 287 -23.99 -33.99 -2.45
N VAL A 288 -23.98 -34.58 -3.65
CA VAL A 288 -23.51 -33.90 -4.86
C VAL A 288 -24.39 -32.70 -5.19
N SER A 289 -25.71 -32.86 -5.17
CA SER A 289 -26.66 -31.77 -5.43
C SER A 289 -26.44 -30.59 -4.48
N ASN A 290 -26.44 -30.84 -3.16
CA ASN A 290 -26.24 -29.81 -2.15
C ASN A 290 -24.88 -29.11 -2.28
N LYS A 291 -23.83 -29.85 -2.62
CA LYS A 291 -22.49 -29.27 -2.78
C LYS A 291 -22.41 -28.38 -4.02
N ILE A 292 -23.04 -28.77 -5.12
CA ILE A 292 -23.18 -27.93 -6.32
C ILE A 292 -23.90 -26.63 -5.97
N ASP A 293 -25.03 -26.70 -5.26
CA ASP A 293 -25.79 -25.53 -4.80
C ASP A 293 -24.93 -24.61 -3.92
N GLN A 294 -24.16 -25.17 -2.99
CA GLN A 294 -23.27 -24.42 -2.10
C GLN A 294 -22.17 -23.68 -2.86
N LEU A 295 -21.52 -24.35 -3.82
CA LEU A 295 -20.44 -23.75 -4.62
C LEU A 295 -20.98 -22.64 -5.50
N VAL A 296 -22.12 -22.85 -6.16
CA VAL A 296 -22.79 -21.80 -6.97
C VAL A 296 -23.23 -20.62 -6.10
N SER A 297 -23.71 -20.87 -4.89
CA SER A 297 -24.05 -19.81 -3.93
C SER A 297 -22.82 -19.05 -3.44
N ALA A 298 -21.66 -19.72 -3.33
CA ALA A 298 -20.40 -19.09 -2.94
C ALA A 298 -19.87 -18.13 -4.01
N GLU A 299 -20.03 -18.47 -5.30
CA GLU A 299 -19.69 -17.55 -6.40
C GLU A 299 -20.52 -16.26 -6.33
N ASN A 300 -21.81 -16.35 -5.99
CA ASN A 300 -22.65 -15.18 -5.77
C ASN A 300 -22.09 -14.23 -4.69
N LYS A 301 -21.64 -14.78 -3.56
CA LYS A 301 -21.00 -14.00 -2.50
C LYS A 301 -19.64 -13.43 -2.93
N ARG A 302 -18.87 -14.20 -3.71
CA ARG A 302 -17.59 -13.73 -4.27
C ARG A 302 -17.79 -12.50 -5.14
N ALA A 303 -18.84 -12.44 -5.96
CA ALA A 303 -19.16 -11.28 -6.79
C ALA A 303 -19.33 -9.98 -5.99
N GLU A 304 -19.92 -10.03 -4.79
CA GLU A 304 -20.10 -8.86 -3.92
C GLU A 304 -18.76 -8.36 -3.33
N SER A 305 -17.83 -9.27 -3.07
CA SER A 305 -16.52 -8.99 -2.45
C SER A 305 -15.45 -8.43 -3.40
N LEU A 306 -15.74 -8.37 -4.71
CA LEU A 306 -14.79 -7.87 -5.71
C LEU A 306 -14.48 -6.39 -5.47
N SER A 307 -13.18 -6.04 -5.47
CA SER A 307 -12.69 -4.71 -5.11
C SER A 307 -11.82 -4.04 -6.18
N THR A 308 -11.46 -4.75 -7.26
CA THR A 308 -10.63 -4.21 -8.35
C THR A 308 -11.24 -4.51 -9.71
N GLU A 309 -10.96 -3.64 -10.68
CA GLU A 309 -11.38 -3.84 -12.07
C GLU A 309 -10.82 -5.14 -12.67
N GLN A 310 -9.55 -5.45 -12.39
CA GLN A 310 -8.93 -6.70 -12.86
C GLN A 310 -9.64 -7.93 -12.27
N ALA A 311 -10.01 -7.91 -10.99
CA ALA A 311 -10.74 -9.02 -10.35
C ALA A 311 -12.15 -9.17 -10.94
N CYS A 312 -12.87 -8.08 -11.17
CA CYS A 312 -14.17 -8.12 -11.86
C CYS A 312 -14.04 -8.69 -13.28
N ASN A 313 -13.07 -8.23 -14.06
CA ASN A 313 -12.85 -8.70 -15.42
C ASN A 313 -12.47 -10.19 -15.48
N ALA A 314 -11.66 -10.68 -14.54
CA ALA A 314 -11.33 -12.11 -14.45
C ALA A 314 -12.57 -12.93 -14.09
N TYR A 315 -13.31 -12.51 -13.06
CA TYR A 315 -14.55 -13.16 -12.62
C TYR A 315 -15.59 -13.24 -13.75
N GLN A 316 -15.75 -12.18 -14.53
CA GLN A 316 -16.65 -12.12 -15.69
C GLN A 316 -16.26 -13.06 -16.84
N ARG A 317 -15.00 -13.52 -16.90
CA ARG A 317 -14.58 -14.56 -17.86
C ARG A 317 -14.77 -15.97 -17.32
N GLU A 318 -14.60 -16.15 -16.00
CA GLU A 318 -14.74 -17.45 -15.32
C GLU A 318 -16.20 -17.91 -15.26
N ILE A 319 -17.14 -17.05 -14.83
CA ILE A 319 -18.54 -17.47 -14.63
C ILE A 319 -19.25 -17.97 -15.90
N PRO A 320 -19.08 -17.36 -17.09
CA PRO A 320 -19.67 -17.90 -18.32
C PRO A 320 -19.19 -19.33 -18.63
N GLN A 321 -17.92 -19.64 -18.37
CA GLN A 321 -17.39 -21.00 -18.56
C GLN A 321 -18.07 -22.01 -17.62
N ILE A 322 -18.36 -21.59 -16.39
CA ILE A 322 -19.11 -22.41 -15.43
C ILE A 322 -20.56 -22.60 -15.87
N ILE A 323 -21.22 -21.54 -16.35
CA ILE A 323 -22.58 -21.61 -16.91
C ILE A 323 -22.63 -22.58 -18.08
N ASP A 324 -21.65 -22.53 -18.99
CA ASP A 324 -21.56 -23.44 -20.14
C ASP A 324 -21.38 -24.90 -19.70
N GLN A 325 -20.58 -25.16 -18.67
CA GLN A 325 -20.43 -26.52 -18.11
C GLN A 325 -21.73 -27.04 -17.48
N ILE A 326 -22.47 -26.21 -16.76
CA ILE A 326 -23.76 -26.59 -16.17
C ILE A 326 -24.82 -26.83 -17.26
N ASN A 327 -24.86 -25.99 -18.30
CA ASN A 327 -25.80 -26.11 -19.42
C ASN A 327 -25.63 -27.42 -20.22
N GLN A 328 -24.44 -28.03 -20.20
CA GLN A 328 -24.19 -29.32 -20.87
C GLN A 328 -24.88 -30.50 -20.16
N ILE A 329 -25.44 -30.31 -18.96
CA ILE A 329 -26.07 -31.36 -18.16
C ILE A 329 -27.57 -31.05 -18.02
N ALA A 330 -28.39 -31.79 -18.77
CA ALA A 330 -29.82 -31.51 -18.94
C ALA A 330 -30.67 -31.58 -17.65
N ASP A 331 -30.25 -32.38 -16.67
CA ASP A 331 -31.03 -32.65 -15.45
C ASP A 331 -30.66 -31.76 -14.25
N LEU A 332 -29.76 -30.79 -14.44
CA LEU A 332 -29.40 -29.86 -13.37
C LEU A 332 -30.50 -28.82 -13.14
N PRO A 333 -30.75 -28.41 -11.89
CA PRO A 333 -31.76 -27.39 -11.59
C PRO A 333 -31.46 -26.03 -12.27
N PRO A 334 -32.46 -25.37 -12.88
CA PRO A 334 -32.26 -24.12 -13.61
C PRO A 334 -31.85 -22.95 -12.71
N HIS A 335 -32.20 -22.99 -11.41
CA HIS A 335 -31.85 -21.92 -10.45
C HIS A 335 -30.35 -21.75 -10.27
N LEU A 336 -29.54 -22.78 -10.58
CA LEU A 336 -28.08 -22.69 -10.55
C LEU A 336 -27.57 -21.68 -11.59
N ILE A 337 -28.13 -21.73 -12.80
CA ILE A 337 -27.76 -20.81 -13.88
C ILE A 337 -28.27 -19.41 -13.56
N GLU A 338 -29.50 -19.27 -13.06
CA GLU A 338 -30.05 -17.99 -12.63
C GLU A 338 -29.19 -17.34 -11.54
N SER A 339 -28.73 -18.15 -10.57
CA SER A 339 -27.83 -17.72 -9.50
C SER A 339 -26.50 -17.18 -10.06
N LEU A 340 -25.87 -17.87 -11.01
CA LEU A 340 -24.62 -17.42 -11.64
C LEU A 340 -24.81 -16.20 -12.54
N GLN A 341 -25.94 -16.11 -13.26
CA GLN A 341 -26.29 -14.92 -14.03
C GLN A 341 -26.50 -13.70 -13.13
N ASN A 342 -27.14 -13.89 -11.97
CA ASN A 342 -27.22 -12.84 -10.95
C ASN A 342 -25.83 -12.43 -10.45
N ALA A 343 -24.93 -13.39 -10.23
CA ALA A 343 -23.55 -13.12 -9.83
C ALA A 343 -22.80 -12.25 -10.87
N LEU A 344 -22.99 -12.53 -12.16
CA LEU A 344 -22.45 -11.71 -13.26
C LEU A 344 -23.02 -10.29 -13.24
N ARG A 345 -24.33 -10.14 -13.04
CA ARG A 345 -24.97 -8.82 -12.92
C ARG A 345 -24.40 -8.05 -11.72
N THR A 346 -24.24 -8.69 -10.57
CA THR A 346 -23.63 -8.10 -9.37
C THR A 346 -22.20 -7.64 -9.65
N SER A 347 -21.39 -8.45 -10.32
CA SER A 347 -20.03 -8.06 -10.72
C SER A 347 -20.01 -6.84 -11.64
N ASN A 348 -20.95 -6.72 -12.59
CA ASN A 348 -21.06 -5.54 -13.46
C ASN A 348 -21.40 -4.25 -12.69
N MET A 349 -22.29 -4.34 -11.70
CA MET A 349 -22.59 -3.21 -10.81
C MET A 349 -21.33 -2.81 -10.03
N ARG A 350 -20.62 -3.78 -9.43
CA ARG A 350 -19.37 -3.49 -8.70
C ARG A 350 -18.27 -2.90 -9.57
N LEU A 351 -18.13 -3.35 -10.81
CA LEU A 351 -17.19 -2.75 -11.77
C LEU A 351 -17.53 -1.27 -12.02
N THR A 352 -18.82 -0.94 -12.15
CA THR A 352 -19.28 0.43 -12.32
C THR A 352 -18.97 1.28 -11.09
N ASP A 353 -19.28 0.76 -9.89
CA ASP A 353 -19.00 1.45 -8.62
C ASP A 353 -17.50 1.73 -8.45
N ILE A 354 -16.64 0.75 -8.73
CA ILE A 354 -15.19 0.88 -8.64
C ILE A 354 -14.69 1.98 -9.58
N ARG A 355 -15.17 2.00 -10.84
CA ARG A 355 -14.78 3.05 -11.80
C ARG A 355 -15.23 4.44 -11.35
N GLN A 356 -16.44 4.56 -10.81
CA GLN A 356 -16.93 5.83 -10.26
C GLN A 356 -16.11 6.28 -9.05
N GLN A 357 -15.71 5.37 -8.16
CA GLN A 357 -14.84 5.70 -7.03
C GLN A 357 -13.45 6.16 -7.46
N VAL A 358 -12.86 5.50 -8.47
CA VAL A 358 -11.57 5.91 -9.04
C VAL A 358 -11.67 7.29 -9.68
N GLU A 359 -12.72 7.53 -10.48
CA GLU A 359 -12.94 8.84 -11.12
C GLU A 359 -13.15 9.95 -10.07
N ALA A 360 -13.97 9.71 -9.04
CA ALA A 360 -14.17 10.67 -7.95
C ALA A 360 -12.87 10.94 -7.19
N GLY A 361 -12.07 9.92 -6.91
CA GLY A 361 -10.76 10.05 -6.27
C GLY A 361 -9.77 10.86 -7.11
N GLN A 362 -9.76 10.64 -8.43
CA GLN A 362 -8.92 11.40 -9.36
C GLN A 362 -9.35 12.87 -9.41
N LYS A 363 -10.65 13.16 -9.56
CA LYS A 363 -11.17 14.54 -9.52
C LYS A 363 -10.80 15.26 -8.22
N GLN A 364 -10.89 14.57 -7.08
CA GLN A 364 -10.47 15.13 -5.80
C GLN A 364 -8.96 15.41 -5.72
N ALA A 365 -8.12 14.54 -6.29
CA ALA A 365 -6.68 14.75 -6.35
C ALA A 365 -6.32 15.94 -7.26
N GLU A 366 -6.99 16.08 -8.40
CA GLU A 366 -6.84 17.22 -9.31
C GLU A 366 -7.21 18.54 -8.61
N ASP A 367 -8.36 18.59 -7.94
CA ASP A 367 -8.78 19.77 -7.18
C ASP A 367 -7.77 20.12 -6.08
N THR A 368 -7.25 19.11 -5.35
CA THR A 368 -6.23 19.32 -4.33
C THR A 368 -4.94 19.92 -4.92
N GLN A 369 -4.53 19.45 -6.09
CA GLN A 369 -3.37 19.98 -6.80
C GLN A 369 -3.59 21.43 -7.26
N ILE A 370 -4.79 21.75 -7.76
CA ILE A 370 -5.17 23.12 -8.14
C ILE A 370 -5.07 24.05 -6.92
N MET A 371 -5.64 23.67 -5.78
CA MET A 371 -5.54 24.46 -4.55
C MET A 371 -4.09 24.64 -4.07
N GLN A 372 -3.27 23.59 -4.17
CA GLN A 372 -1.87 23.70 -3.77
C GLN A 372 -1.09 24.68 -4.67
N ASN A 373 -1.39 24.71 -5.97
CA ASN A 373 -0.82 25.69 -6.89
C ASN A 373 -1.23 27.12 -6.49
N ILE A 374 -2.52 27.34 -6.16
CA ILE A 374 -3.04 28.65 -5.71
C ILE A 374 -2.32 29.11 -4.44
N ARG A 375 -2.21 28.24 -3.42
CA ARG A 375 -1.47 28.54 -2.18
C ARG A 375 -0.02 28.93 -2.46
N ASN A 376 0.65 28.18 -3.34
CA ASN A 376 2.04 28.45 -3.70
C ASN A 376 2.20 29.81 -4.39
N SER A 377 1.29 30.18 -5.31
CA SER A 377 1.30 31.50 -5.95
C SER A 377 1.09 32.62 -4.92
N ALA A 378 0.16 32.46 -3.97
CA ALA A 378 -0.12 33.46 -2.93
C ALA A 378 1.09 33.80 -2.03
N THR A 379 1.94 32.81 -1.72
CA THR A 379 3.12 33.02 -0.86
C THR A 379 4.26 33.81 -1.51
N LYS A 380 4.31 33.88 -2.85
CA LYS A 380 5.40 34.51 -3.60
C LYS A 380 5.17 35.99 -3.91
N ILE A 381 4.01 36.52 -3.54
CA ILE A 381 3.59 37.88 -3.88
C ILE A 381 4.38 38.91 -3.06
N LYS A 382 5.13 39.76 -3.77
CA LYS A 382 5.92 40.87 -3.21
C LYS A 382 5.68 42.22 -3.90
N THR A 383 4.99 42.22 -5.03
CA THR A 383 4.76 43.41 -5.87
C THR A 383 3.29 43.47 -6.28
N ILE A 384 2.80 44.66 -6.66
CA ILE A 384 1.41 44.82 -7.14
C ILE A 384 1.19 44.03 -8.43
N TYR A 385 2.16 44.05 -9.35
CA TYR A 385 2.10 43.26 -10.58
C TYR A 385 1.90 41.76 -10.28
N LEU A 386 2.69 41.20 -9.36
CA LEU A 386 2.55 39.79 -8.97
C LEU A 386 1.23 39.51 -8.24
N SER A 387 0.72 40.45 -7.46
CA SER A 387 -0.63 40.35 -6.86
C SER A 387 -1.71 40.25 -7.93
N GLN A 388 -1.65 41.10 -8.96
CA GLN A 388 -2.62 41.11 -10.06
C GLN A 388 -2.52 39.85 -10.92
N ALA A 389 -1.30 39.42 -11.25
CA ALA A 389 -1.07 38.17 -11.97
C ALA A 389 -1.59 36.95 -11.19
N ALA A 390 -1.38 36.92 -9.87
CA ALA A 390 -1.90 35.85 -9.02
C ALA A 390 -3.43 35.83 -8.96
N LEU A 391 -4.10 36.99 -8.89
CA LEU A 391 -5.57 37.05 -8.95
C LEU A 391 -6.11 36.51 -10.28
N GLN A 392 -5.47 36.85 -11.39
CA GLN A 392 -5.86 36.33 -12.71
C GLN A 392 -5.57 34.82 -12.83
N GLU A 393 -4.47 34.33 -12.27
CA GLU A 393 -4.18 32.89 -12.22
C GLU A 393 -5.24 32.15 -11.38
N ILE A 394 -5.63 32.70 -10.22
CA ILE A 394 -6.68 32.13 -9.37
C ILE A 394 -8.01 32.07 -10.13
N GLU A 395 -8.42 33.13 -10.81
CA GLU A 395 -9.65 33.15 -11.61
C GLU A 395 -9.65 32.07 -12.70
N ASN A 396 -8.52 31.93 -13.43
CA ASN A 396 -8.36 30.89 -14.44
C ASN A 396 -8.43 29.48 -13.85
N LEU A 397 -7.75 29.25 -12.72
CA LEU A 397 -7.73 27.96 -12.04
C LEU A 397 -9.06 27.61 -11.38
N GLN A 398 -9.82 28.60 -10.91
CA GLN A 398 -11.12 28.41 -10.27
C GLN A 398 -12.13 27.73 -11.20
N SER A 399 -12.09 28.06 -12.50
CA SER A 399 -12.96 27.45 -13.51
C SER A 399 -12.70 25.94 -13.74
N ARG A 400 -11.59 25.40 -13.21
CA ARG A 400 -11.14 24.02 -13.43
C ARG A 400 -11.49 23.07 -12.28
N PHE A 401 -12.05 23.57 -11.17
CA PHE A 401 -12.46 22.72 -10.06
C PHE A 401 -13.63 21.81 -10.44
N ASN A 402 -13.54 20.55 -10.02
CA ASN A 402 -14.65 19.60 -10.10
C ASN A 402 -15.66 19.82 -8.97
N TYR A 403 -15.19 20.21 -7.78
CA TYR A 403 -16.00 20.46 -6.58
C TYR A 403 -15.68 21.84 -5.96
N PRO A 404 -16.07 22.95 -6.61
CA PRO A 404 -15.69 24.31 -6.20
C PRO A 404 -16.15 24.68 -4.78
N ASP A 405 -17.32 24.22 -4.36
CA ASP A 405 -17.93 24.54 -3.06
C ASP A 405 -17.04 24.16 -1.87
N LYS A 406 -16.20 23.11 -2.00
CA LYS A 406 -15.32 22.65 -0.91
C LYS A 406 -14.21 23.64 -0.56
N PHE A 407 -13.81 24.47 -1.51
CA PHE A 407 -12.67 25.37 -1.38
C PHE A 407 -13.06 26.83 -1.42
N GLN A 408 -14.36 27.12 -1.51
CA GLN A 408 -14.87 28.47 -1.72
C GLN A 408 -14.43 29.44 -0.61
N ASP A 409 -14.53 29.03 0.66
CA ASP A 409 -14.14 29.87 1.80
C ASP A 409 -12.64 30.16 1.79
N GLU A 410 -11.81 29.13 1.61
CA GLU A 410 -10.35 29.28 1.56
C GLU A 410 -9.91 30.13 0.35
N LEU A 411 -10.54 29.95 -0.81
CA LEU A 411 -10.30 30.77 -2.00
C LEU A 411 -10.65 32.23 -1.74
N ALA A 412 -11.80 32.50 -1.12
CA ALA A 412 -12.23 33.84 -0.77
C ALA A 412 -11.23 34.51 0.19
N GLU A 413 -10.73 33.79 1.20
CA GLU A 413 -9.70 34.29 2.11
C GLU A 413 -8.39 34.63 1.39
N ILE A 414 -7.92 33.78 0.48
CA ILE A 414 -6.70 34.02 -0.30
C ILE A 414 -6.87 35.25 -1.21
N VAL A 415 -7.98 35.32 -1.96
CA VAL A 415 -8.30 36.46 -2.83
C VAL A 415 -8.36 37.75 -2.02
N GLN A 416 -9.06 37.74 -0.88
CA GLN A 416 -9.18 38.90 0.00
C GLN A 416 -7.82 39.32 0.56
N SER A 417 -6.97 38.38 0.96
CA SER A 417 -5.61 38.68 1.45
C SER A 417 -4.75 39.37 0.39
N ILE A 418 -4.84 38.93 -0.87
CA ILE A 418 -4.11 39.55 -1.99
C ILE A 418 -4.65 40.95 -2.29
N GLN A 419 -5.98 41.11 -2.31
CA GLN A 419 -6.61 42.41 -2.51
C GLN A 419 -6.23 43.41 -1.41
N ASN A 420 -6.25 42.98 -0.14
CA ASN A 420 -5.84 43.81 0.99
C ASN A 420 -4.39 44.29 0.84
N LYS A 421 -3.46 43.42 0.41
CA LYS A 421 -2.07 43.83 0.13
C LYS A 421 -1.98 44.92 -0.95
N ILE A 422 -2.74 44.80 -2.04
CA ILE A 422 -2.80 45.85 -3.07
C ILE A 422 -3.31 47.15 -2.45
N THR A 423 -4.41 47.10 -1.71
CA THR A 423 -4.98 48.27 -1.03
C THR A 423 -4.00 48.92 -0.06
N ASP A 424 -3.24 48.15 0.71
CA ASP A 424 -2.24 48.64 1.66
C ASP A 424 -1.10 49.38 0.94
N TYR A 425 -0.61 48.83 -0.19
CA TYR A 425 0.42 49.49 -0.99
C TYR A 425 -0.08 50.78 -1.63
N CYS A 426 -1.28 50.77 -2.24
CA CYS A 426 -1.89 51.98 -2.79
C CYS A 426 -2.12 53.04 -1.70
N SER A 427 -2.59 52.63 -0.52
CA SER A 427 -2.79 53.52 0.63
C SER A 427 -1.45 54.11 1.12
N SER A 428 -0.38 53.32 1.11
CA SER A 428 0.97 53.79 1.45
C SER A 428 1.45 54.87 0.47
N LEU A 429 1.19 54.70 -0.84
CA LEU A 429 1.50 55.70 -1.86
C LEU A 429 0.68 56.98 -1.65
N THR A 430 -0.63 56.88 -1.41
CA THR A 430 -1.49 58.05 -1.15
C THR A 430 -1.08 58.79 0.13
N ASN A 431 -0.69 58.06 1.18
CA ASN A 431 -0.17 58.67 2.41
C ASN A 431 1.14 59.42 2.14
N LEU A 432 2.06 58.81 1.38
CA LEU A 432 3.32 59.43 0.99
C LEU A 432 3.08 60.72 0.18
N GLN A 433 2.16 60.69 -0.78
CA GLN A 433 1.71 61.86 -1.54
C GLN A 433 1.18 62.96 -0.62
N THR A 434 0.29 62.61 0.32
CA THR A 434 -0.32 63.56 1.25
C THR A 434 0.74 64.21 2.16
N ARG A 435 1.68 63.41 2.69
CA ARG A 435 2.79 63.91 3.53
C ARG A 435 3.75 64.80 2.74
N LEU A 436 4.00 64.50 1.46
CA LEU A 436 4.83 65.32 0.59
C LEU A 436 4.23 66.73 0.38
N GLN A 437 2.89 66.85 0.37
CA GLN A 437 2.22 68.15 0.27
C GLN A 437 2.37 69.04 1.52
N SER A 438 2.68 68.46 2.69
CA SER A 438 2.76 69.22 3.95
C SER A 438 4.16 69.32 4.58
N VAL A 439 5.13 68.49 4.17
CA VAL A 439 6.52 68.51 4.67
C VAL A 439 7.17 69.91 4.67
N ASN A 440 7.78 70.32 5.77
CA ASN A 440 8.34 71.67 5.88
C ASN A 440 9.80 71.70 6.34
N ASN A 441 10.44 70.53 6.45
CA ASN A 441 11.83 70.40 6.88
C ASN A 441 12.52 69.21 6.20
N LEU A 442 13.85 69.25 6.14
CA LEU A 442 14.65 68.25 5.44
C LEU A 442 14.60 66.87 6.12
N THR A 443 14.49 66.82 7.45
CA THR A 443 14.47 65.55 8.19
C THR A 443 13.24 64.72 7.86
N GLU A 444 12.06 65.32 7.82
CA GLU A 444 10.84 64.65 7.38
C GLU A 444 10.88 64.28 5.90
N LEU A 445 11.49 65.12 5.04
CA LEU A 445 11.64 64.82 3.63
C LEU A 445 12.55 63.61 3.39
N ASP A 446 13.63 63.45 4.16
CA ASP A 446 14.51 62.29 4.10
C ASP A 446 13.79 60.99 4.51
N VAL A 447 12.90 61.06 5.51
CA VAL A 447 12.03 59.93 5.88
C VAL A 447 11.10 59.57 4.73
N ILE A 448 10.44 60.56 4.12
CA ILE A 448 9.57 60.36 2.94
C ILE A 448 10.36 59.75 1.77
N ASN A 449 11.56 60.24 1.49
CA ASN A 449 12.42 59.74 0.41
C ASN A 449 12.87 58.29 0.66
N THR A 450 13.11 57.93 1.92
CA THR A 450 13.45 56.55 2.31
C THR A 450 12.25 55.61 2.15
N GLU A 451 11.05 56.06 2.50
CA GLU A 451 9.81 55.30 2.29
C GLU A 451 9.50 55.15 0.79
N TYR A 452 9.69 56.21 0.02
CA TYR A 452 9.56 56.21 -1.44
C TYR A 452 10.44 55.12 -2.05
N ALA A 453 11.75 55.12 -1.74
CA ALA A 453 12.68 54.11 -2.25
C ALA A 453 12.30 52.66 -1.88
N LYS A 454 11.63 52.43 -0.73
CA LYS A 454 11.15 51.08 -0.36
C LYS A 454 9.99 50.62 -1.22
N LEU A 455 9.16 51.54 -1.71
CA LEU A 455 8.00 51.24 -2.55
C LEU A 455 8.38 50.99 -4.02
N ASP A 456 9.59 51.33 -4.44
CA ASP A 456 10.07 51.14 -5.82
C ASP A 456 9.83 49.72 -6.35
N VAL A 457 10.35 48.72 -5.63
CA VAL A 457 10.21 47.30 -5.98
C VAL A 457 8.75 46.84 -5.95
N VAL A 458 7.93 47.44 -5.09
CA VAL A 458 6.51 47.06 -4.94
C VAL A 458 5.69 47.49 -6.15
N PHE A 459 5.95 48.71 -6.66
CA PHE A 459 5.23 49.31 -7.77
C PHE A 459 5.85 49.00 -9.12
N GLN A 460 7.07 48.46 -9.17
CA GLN A 460 7.72 48.04 -10.41
C GLN A 460 6.77 47.17 -11.26
N ASP A 461 6.69 47.50 -12.55
CA ASP A 461 5.84 46.84 -13.55
C ASP A 461 4.32 46.90 -13.27
N SER A 462 3.88 47.68 -12.28
CA SER A 462 2.45 47.95 -12.02
C SER A 462 1.94 49.11 -12.88
N ALA A 463 0.63 49.15 -13.11
CA ALA A 463 -0.03 50.26 -13.81
C ALA A 463 0.16 51.61 -13.08
N ASP A 464 0.31 51.59 -11.75
CA ASP A 464 0.50 52.77 -10.91
C ASP A 464 1.97 53.21 -10.80
N TYR A 465 2.90 52.52 -11.47
CA TYR A 465 4.32 52.86 -11.43
C TYR A 465 4.58 54.29 -11.94
N GLY A 466 3.83 54.73 -12.95
CA GLY A 466 3.90 56.12 -13.43
C GLY A 466 3.55 57.14 -12.34
N ASN A 467 2.43 56.93 -11.63
CA ASN A 467 1.98 57.79 -10.53
C ASN A 467 3.00 57.82 -9.37
N TYR A 468 3.65 56.68 -9.10
CA TYR A 468 4.75 56.61 -8.14
C TYR A 468 5.96 57.43 -8.62
N GLN A 469 6.40 57.27 -9.87
CA GLN A 469 7.56 57.98 -10.41
C GLN A 469 7.40 59.51 -10.45
N GLU A 470 6.17 60.02 -10.57
CA GLU A 470 5.88 61.47 -10.52
C GLU A 470 6.23 62.13 -9.18
N LEU A 471 6.44 61.36 -8.11
CA LEU A 471 6.84 61.88 -6.80
C LEU A 471 8.32 62.24 -6.76
N GLN A 472 9.17 61.60 -7.57
CA GLN A 472 10.60 61.88 -7.59
C GLN A 472 10.93 63.36 -7.92
N PRO A 473 10.42 63.95 -9.02
CA PRO A 473 10.70 65.36 -9.30
C PRO A 473 10.14 66.30 -8.22
N GLN A 474 9.01 65.96 -7.58
CA GLN A 474 8.45 66.73 -6.47
C GLN A 474 9.33 66.67 -5.22
N ILE A 475 9.87 65.50 -4.88
CA ILE A 475 10.83 65.32 -3.77
C ILE A 475 12.09 66.13 -4.05
N GLN A 476 12.61 66.12 -5.28
CA GLN A 476 13.82 66.88 -5.64
C GLN A 476 13.60 68.40 -5.59
N SER A 477 12.46 68.90 -6.09
CA SER A 477 12.16 70.33 -6.01
C SER A 477 11.96 70.79 -4.56
N LEU A 478 11.26 70.01 -3.74
CA LEU A 478 11.10 70.29 -2.31
C LEU A 478 12.43 70.24 -1.55
N LYS A 479 13.30 69.29 -1.87
CA LYS A 479 14.64 69.19 -1.28
C LYS A 479 15.44 70.45 -1.58
N HIS A 480 15.45 70.87 -2.84
CA HIS A 480 16.11 72.10 -3.25
C HIS A 480 15.58 73.31 -2.48
N ASP A 481 14.25 73.50 -2.45
CA ASP A 481 13.62 74.64 -1.78
C ASP A 481 13.96 74.69 -0.28
N LEU A 482 13.90 73.54 0.40
CA LEU A 482 14.22 73.45 1.82
C LEU A 482 15.71 73.67 2.11
N GLU A 483 16.62 73.22 1.24
CA GLU A 483 18.06 73.52 1.34
C GLU A 483 18.33 75.03 1.19
N GLN A 484 17.63 75.72 0.26
CA GLN A 484 17.77 77.16 0.10
C GLN A 484 17.30 77.93 1.35
N ILE A 485 16.17 77.53 1.92
CA ILE A 485 15.64 78.14 3.15
C ILE A 485 16.57 77.86 4.34
N GLN A 486 17.09 76.64 4.47
CA GLN A 486 18.05 76.31 5.53
C GLN A 486 19.35 77.12 5.38
N ASN A 487 19.82 77.33 4.15
CA ASN A 487 20.98 78.19 3.90
C ASN A 487 20.74 79.64 4.34
N LEU A 488 19.53 80.19 4.15
CA LEU A 488 19.18 81.51 4.69
C LEU A 488 19.15 81.52 6.22
N GLU A 489 18.61 80.48 6.85
CA GLU A 489 18.59 80.35 8.30
C GLU A 489 20.03 80.31 8.86
N ILE A 490 20.92 79.56 8.22
CA ILE A 490 22.34 79.51 8.57
C ILE A 490 22.97 80.90 8.43
N ARG A 491 22.71 81.62 7.32
CA ARG A 491 23.19 82.99 7.12
C ARG A 491 22.67 83.93 8.21
N TYR A 492 21.41 83.81 8.61
CA TYR A 492 20.83 84.61 9.69
C TYR A 492 21.57 84.39 11.01
N GLN A 493 21.82 83.13 11.37
CA GLN A 493 22.54 82.76 12.57
C GLN A 493 23.99 83.27 12.55
N GLN A 494 24.65 83.20 11.39
CA GLN A 494 26.06 83.60 11.22
C GLN A 494 26.26 85.11 11.01
N SER A 495 25.20 85.88 10.76
CA SER A 495 25.31 87.32 10.47
C SER A 495 25.78 88.12 11.69
N ASP A 496 26.95 88.74 11.59
CA ASP A 496 27.61 89.52 12.64
C ASP A 496 27.63 91.04 12.35
N SER A 497 27.12 91.45 11.19
CA SER A 497 27.20 92.83 10.70
C SER A 497 25.96 93.24 9.90
N ILE A 498 25.72 94.56 9.80
CA ILE A 498 24.66 95.12 8.94
C ILE A 498 24.87 94.73 7.48
N ALA A 499 26.13 94.70 7.00
CA ALA A 499 26.46 94.30 5.63
C ALA A 499 26.01 92.85 5.35
N SER A 500 26.37 91.90 6.22
CA SER A 500 25.95 90.50 6.07
C SER A 500 24.42 90.31 6.06
N CYS A 501 23.69 91.10 6.86
CA CYS A 501 22.23 91.09 6.87
C CYS A 501 21.64 91.68 5.57
N ASN A 502 22.23 92.77 5.05
CA ASN A 502 21.81 93.39 3.79
C ASN A 502 22.09 92.50 2.57
N ASP A 503 23.21 91.76 2.57
CA ASP A 503 23.50 90.78 1.51
C ASP A 503 22.45 89.66 1.50
N ALA A 504 22.06 89.16 2.68
CA ALA A 504 21.00 88.16 2.80
C ALA A 504 19.62 88.71 2.37
N LEU A 505 19.28 89.96 2.73
CA LEU A 505 18.07 90.62 2.25
C LEU A 505 18.08 90.87 0.74
N THR A 506 19.25 91.10 0.15
CA THR A 506 19.40 91.26 -1.31
C THR A 506 19.08 89.94 -2.00
N ILE A 507 19.58 88.81 -1.49
CA ILE A 507 19.26 87.46 -2.00
C ILE A 507 17.75 87.17 -1.93
N ILE A 508 17.09 87.60 -0.84
CA ILE A 508 15.63 87.49 -0.69
C ILE A 508 14.90 88.36 -1.72
N ALA A 509 15.34 89.60 -1.91
CA ALA A 509 14.68 90.57 -2.78
C ALA A 509 14.95 90.37 -4.28
N SER A 510 16.12 89.85 -4.65
CA SER A 510 16.52 89.65 -6.05
C SER A 510 15.90 88.41 -6.70
N GLY A 511 15.27 87.54 -5.90
CA GLY A 511 14.72 86.27 -6.36
C GLY A 511 15.80 85.21 -6.64
N GLU A 512 17.05 85.44 -6.22
CA GLU A 512 18.17 84.49 -6.37
C GLU A 512 17.96 83.17 -5.62
N LEU A 513 16.99 83.11 -4.71
CA LEU A 513 16.62 81.90 -3.96
C LEU A 513 16.08 80.75 -4.83
N ASN A 514 15.65 81.02 -6.06
CA ASN A 514 15.19 80.02 -7.04
C ASN A 514 14.30 78.91 -6.43
N ILE A 515 13.30 79.32 -5.64
CA ILE A 515 12.38 78.39 -4.96
C ILE A 515 11.26 78.00 -5.93
N TYR A 516 11.13 76.71 -6.18
CA TYR A 516 10.11 76.14 -7.07
C TYR A 516 8.70 76.25 -6.47
N ASN A 517 8.56 76.04 -5.16
CA ASN A 517 7.29 76.11 -4.43
C ASN A 517 7.20 77.41 -3.59
N ALA A 518 7.34 78.56 -4.24
CA ALA A 518 7.42 79.86 -3.56
C ALA A 518 6.21 80.12 -2.64
N ASP A 519 5.00 79.84 -3.10
CA ASP A 519 3.76 80.07 -2.34
C ASP A 519 3.74 79.30 -1.00
N ARG A 520 4.28 78.08 -1.00
CA ARG A 520 4.32 77.21 0.19
C ARG A 520 5.24 77.74 1.28
N PHE A 521 6.36 78.36 0.89
CA PHE A 521 7.39 78.80 1.82
C PHE A 521 7.40 80.31 2.06
N GLN A 522 6.47 81.04 1.44
CA GLN A 522 6.39 82.50 1.50
C GLN A 522 6.37 83.02 2.94
N GLU A 523 5.56 82.44 3.83
CA GLU A 523 5.46 82.87 5.24
C GLU A 523 6.82 82.74 5.96
N ARG A 524 7.53 81.64 5.75
CA ARG A 524 8.84 81.39 6.37
C ARG A 524 9.92 82.33 5.82
N ILE A 525 9.90 82.59 4.52
CA ILE A 525 10.80 83.56 3.89
C ILE A 525 10.53 84.96 4.41
N SER A 526 9.26 85.37 4.50
CA SER A 526 8.87 86.68 5.05
C SER A 526 9.25 86.82 6.53
N LEU A 527 9.13 85.75 7.32
CA LEU A 527 9.60 85.75 8.71
C LEU A 527 11.12 85.92 8.80
N LEU A 528 11.89 85.23 7.95
CA LEU A 528 13.34 85.40 7.88
C LEU A 528 13.72 86.83 7.46
N GLU A 529 13.04 87.39 6.47
CA GLU A 529 13.23 88.78 6.06
C GLU A 529 12.98 89.75 7.22
N ALA A 530 11.89 89.57 7.96
CA ALA A 530 11.57 90.37 9.14
C ALA A 530 12.65 90.22 10.23
N ASN A 531 13.15 89.01 10.46
CA ASN A 531 14.21 88.74 11.43
C ASN A 531 15.53 89.44 11.04
N PHE A 532 15.91 89.43 9.76
CA PHE A 532 17.07 90.18 9.28
C PHE A 532 16.89 91.70 9.46
N ARG A 533 15.72 92.25 9.11
CA ARG A 533 15.41 93.68 9.31
C ARG A 533 15.46 94.06 10.78
N HIS A 534 14.94 93.21 11.66
CA HIS A 534 15.02 93.42 13.11
C HIS A 534 16.46 93.46 13.60
N LYS A 535 17.30 92.50 13.17
CA LYS A 535 18.73 92.44 13.52
C LYS A 535 19.51 93.67 13.02
N ILE A 536 19.16 94.21 11.84
CA ILE A 536 19.71 95.49 11.36
C ILE A 536 19.30 96.65 12.27
N ALA A 537 18.02 96.73 12.66
CA ALA A 537 17.54 97.79 13.56
C ALA A 537 18.25 97.74 14.92
N GLU A 538 18.49 96.54 15.47
CA GLU A 538 19.29 96.36 16.69
C GLU A 538 20.73 96.86 16.52
N TYR A 539 21.39 96.54 15.40
CA TYR A 539 22.75 97.03 15.13
C TYR A 539 22.79 98.56 14.95
N GLN A 540 21.81 99.14 14.26
CA GLN A 540 21.69 100.59 14.10
C GLN A 540 21.45 101.29 15.44
N GLN A 541 20.58 100.73 16.29
CA GLN A 541 20.34 101.25 17.63
C GLN A 541 21.62 101.23 18.47
N LYS A 542 22.37 100.12 18.46
CA LYS A 542 23.69 100.02 19.12
C LYS A 542 24.67 101.06 18.58
N GLN A 543 24.71 101.27 17.26
CA GLN A 543 25.57 102.27 16.64
C GLN A 543 25.20 103.70 17.08
N SER A 544 23.90 104.04 17.10
CA SER A 544 23.42 105.34 17.58
C SER A 544 23.70 105.55 19.07
N GLN A 545 23.55 104.51 19.91
CA GLN A 545 23.90 104.58 21.33
C GLN A 545 25.39 104.84 21.53
N ILE A 546 26.27 104.14 20.81
CA ILE A 546 27.72 104.36 20.88
C ILE A 546 28.05 105.80 20.43
N LEU A 547 27.42 106.28 19.35
CA LEU A 547 27.64 107.64 18.87
C LEU A 547 27.16 108.69 19.89
N GLN A 548 25.98 108.51 20.49
CA GLN A 548 25.46 109.38 21.55
C GLN A 548 26.36 109.36 22.78
N GLN A 549 26.87 108.20 23.19
CA GLN A 549 27.83 108.10 24.30
C GLN A 549 29.12 108.86 24.00
N LYS A 550 29.67 108.71 22.78
CA LYS A 550 30.85 109.46 22.35
C LYS A 550 30.61 110.96 22.30
N GLN A 551 29.43 111.39 21.82
CA GLN A 551 29.05 112.79 21.78
C GLN A 551 28.86 113.36 23.18
N ALA A 552 28.20 112.63 24.09
CA ALA A 552 28.05 113.03 25.48
C ALA A 552 29.42 113.15 26.19
N ALA A 553 30.34 112.22 25.94
CA ALA A 553 31.71 112.31 26.43
C ALA A 553 32.44 113.56 25.89
N ALA A 554 32.28 113.87 24.60
CA ALA A 554 32.83 115.06 23.97
C ALA A 554 32.29 116.36 24.57
N GLN A 555 30.98 116.42 24.84
CA GLN A 555 30.35 117.59 25.48
C GLN A 555 30.80 117.76 26.93
N GLN A 556 30.90 116.65 27.67
CA GLN A 556 31.39 116.67 29.05
C GLN A 556 32.84 117.16 29.10
N TRP A 557 33.68 116.70 28.17
CA TRP A 557 35.04 117.18 27.98
C TRP A 557 35.10 118.71 27.78
N VAL A 558 34.35 119.28 26.84
CA VAL A 558 34.30 120.74 26.63
C VAL A 558 33.85 121.49 27.89
N LYS A 559 32.87 120.97 28.61
CA LYS A 559 32.38 121.57 29.84
C LYS A 559 33.43 121.54 30.96
N ASP A 560 34.21 120.49 31.07
CA ASP A 560 35.30 120.38 32.03
C ASP A 560 36.43 121.36 31.70
N LEU A 561 36.71 121.57 30.41
CA LEU A 561 37.63 122.61 29.95
C LEU A 561 37.12 124.02 30.27
N GLU A 562 35.83 124.29 30.05
CA GLU A 562 35.20 125.57 30.40
C GLU A 562 35.27 125.84 31.90
N ASN A 563 34.95 124.84 32.74
CA ASN A 563 35.05 124.95 34.19
C ASN A 563 36.49 125.27 34.61
N THR A 564 37.48 124.60 34.04
CA THR A 564 38.90 124.85 34.32
C THR A 564 39.32 126.25 33.87
N CYS A 565 38.80 126.73 32.73
CA CYS A 565 39.02 128.10 32.26
C CYS A 565 38.38 129.15 33.21
N THR A 566 37.20 128.87 33.77
CA THR A 566 36.62 129.75 34.81
C THR A 566 37.46 129.78 36.08
N GLN A 567 38.15 128.71 36.44
CA GLN A 567 39.08 128.70 37.58
C GLN A 567 40.29 129.62 37.33
N ILE A 568 40.83 129.65 36.10
CA ILE A 568 41.88 130.61 35.70
C ILE A 568 41.39 132.04 35.95
N ASN A 569 40.16 132.36 35.56
CA ASN A 569 39.58 133.70 35.77
C ASN A 569 39.40 134.08 37.25
N GLN A 570 39.18 133.09 38.12
CA GLN A 570 38.89 133.32 39.55
C GLN A 570 40.14 133.33 40.44
N SER A 571 41.28 132.78 39.98
CA SER A 571 42.50 132.77 40.78
C SER A 571 43.09 134.18 40.95
N VAL A 572 43.56 134.49 42.17
CA VAL A 572 44.19 135.78 42.51
C VAL A 572 45.72 135.69 42.40
N ASN A 573 46.26 134.49 42.14
CA ASN A 573 47.69 134.22 42.04
C ASN A 573 48.10 133.99 40.58
N ASP A 574 48.95 134.88 40.05
CA ASP A 574 49.39 134.84 38.65
C ASP A 574 50.20 133.59 38.30
N ALA A 575 50.96 133.01 39.25
CA ALA A 575 51.73 131.78 39.02
C ALA A 575 50.81 130.55 38.88
N GLU A 576 49.74 130.51 39.69
CA GLU A 576 48.74 129.44 39.66
C GLU A 576 47.88 129.53 38.38
N LYS A 577 47.56 130.76 37.93
CA LYS A 577 46.90 130.99 36.64
C LYS A 577 47.67 130.42 35.47
N LEU A 578 48.99 130.64 35.44
CA LEU A 578 49.86 130.14 34.38
C LEU A 578 49.93 128.62 34.38
N GLU A 579 50.09 128.00 35.55
CA GLU A 579 50.15 126.55 35.67
C GLU A 579 48.86 125.89 35.17
N VAL A 580 47.71 126.41 35.60
CA VAL A 580 46.39 125.91 35.15
C VAL A 580 46.19 126.17 33.65
N ALA A 581 46.59 127.32 33.12
CA ALA A 581 46.50 127.62 31.68
C ALA A 581 47.37 126.70 30.81
N ASN A 582 48.59 126.36 31.27
CA ASN A 582 49.48 125.43 30.57
C ASN A 582 48.91 124.01 30.55
N ASN A 583 48.44 123.53 31.71
CA ASN A 583 47.81 122.22 31.82
C ASN A 583 46.55 122.13 30.96
N LEU A 584 45.76 123.21 30.91
CA LEU A 584 44.54 123.27 30.09
C LEU A 584 44.86 123.23 28.59
N LEU A 585 45.90 123.95 28.13
CA LEU A 585 46.36 123.89 26.75
C LEU A 585 46.89 122.51 26.35
N GLU A 586 47.65 121.85 27.22
CA GLU A 586 48.16 120.49 26.98
C GLU A 586 47.01 119.48 26.88
N GLN A 587 46.03 119.57 27.77
CA GLN A 587 44.82 118.73 27.73
C GLN A 587 44.01 118.95 26.44
N ILE A 588 43.84 120.20 26.01
CA ILE A 588 43.18 120.50 24.74
C ILE A 588 43.95 119.89 23.58
N GLN A 589 45.27 120.07 23.50
CA GLN A 589 46.09 119.54 22.40
C GLN A 589 46.08 118.01 22.32
N ALA A 590 46.06 117.32 23.47
CA ALA A 590 46.06 115.86 23.52
C ALA A 590 44.74 115.23 23.04
N GLU A 591 43.59 115.85 23.39
CA GLU A 591 42.28 115.21 23.23
C GLU A 591 41.43 115.82 22.09
N LYS A 592 41.84 116.97 21.54
CA LYS A 592 41.08 117.68 20.48
C LYS A 592 40.84 116.84 19.24
N SER A 593 41.81 116.06 18.76
CA SER A 593 41.60 115.25 17.54
C SER A 593 40.47 114.23 17.67
N ASP A 594 40.21 113.76 18.88
CA ASP A 594 39.28 112.68 19.17
C ASP A 594 37.84 113.18 19.32
N TYR A 595 37.66 114.45 19.71
CA TYR A 595 36.37 115.05 20.01
C TYR A 595 35.94 116.18 19.07
N ILE A 596 36.85 116.79 18.30
CA ILE A 596 36.55 117.98 17.46
C ILE A 596 35.41 117.74 16.45
N ASN A 597 35.29 116.53 15.92
CA ASN A 597 34.25 116.17 14.95
C ASN A 597 32.91 115.78 15.61
N LEU A 598 32.85 115.73 16.94
CA LEU A 598 31.69 115.31 17.72
C LEU A 598 31.04 116.46 18.50
N ILE A 599 31.71 117.59 18.62
CA ILE A 599 31.20 118.79 19.29
C ILE A 599 30.52 119.74 18.30
N SER A 600 29.60 120.56 18.80
CA SER A 600 28.88 121.55 18.01
C SER A 600 29.76 122.73 17.63
N VAL A 601 29.36 123.48 16.59
CA VAL A 601 30.06 124.69 16.15
C VAL A 601 30.22 125.71 17.30
N THR A 602 29.24 125.82 18.19
CA THR A 602 29.30 126.70 19.37
C THR A 602 30.32 126.23 20.40
N GLU A 603 30.40 124.92 20.66
CA GLU A 603 31.40 124.32 21.54
C GLU A 603 32.82 124.45 20.96
N THR A 604 32.97 124.34 19.64
CA THR A 604 34.25 124.61 18.96
C THR A 604 34.69 126.07 19.14
N GLN A 605 33.77 127.03 19.01
CA GLN A 605 34.07 128.45 19.25
C GLN A 605 34.44 128.71 20.72
N LEU A 606 33.77 128.04 21.66
CA LEU A 606 34.12 128.09 23.08
C LEU A 606 35.52 127.54 23.34
N LEU A 607 35.87 126.40 22.73
CA LEU A 607 37.20 125.80 22.81
C LEU A 607 38.28 126.73 22.27
N GLU A 608 38.06 127.35 21.10
CA GLU A 608 38.98 128.34 20.53
C GLU A 608 39.16 129.57 21.43
N ASN A 609 38.09 129.98 22.14
CA ASN A 609 38.15 131.08 23.09
C ASN A 609 38.95 130.69 24.35
N ILE A 610 38.75 129.48 24.87
CA ILE A 610 39.53 128.92 25.99
C ILE A 610 41.02 128.82 25.61
N GLU A 611 41.33 128.30 24.42
CA GLU A 611 42.71 128.24 23.90
C GLU A 611 43.34 129.65 23.83
N ARG A 612 42.61 130.61 23.25
CA ARG A 612 43.08 132.00 23.17
C ARG A 612 43.33 132.61 24.54
N GLN A 613 42.43 132.36 25.49
CA GLN A 613 42.55 132.85 26.84
C GLN A 613 43.78 132.26 27.56
N CYS A 614 44.04 130.97 27.42
CA CYS A 614 45.24 130.35 28.01
C CYS A 614 46.54 130.93 27.42
N VAL A 615 46.56 131.19 26.11
CA VAL A 615 47.68 131.85 25.44
C VAL A 615 47.87 133.29 25.91
N GLU A 616 46.79 134.03 26.17
CA GLU A 616 46.87 135.38 26.73
C GLU A 616 47.43 135.40 28.15
N GLU A 617 47.05 134.45 29.00
CA GLU A 617 47.62 134.33 30.36
C GLU A 617 49.11 133.95 30.32
N GLN A 618 49.53 133.06 29.40
CA GLN A 618 50.96 132.82 29.14
C GLN A 618 51.70 134.12 28.77
N LYS A 619 51.12 134.97 27.92
CA LYS A 619 51.71 136.26 27.53
C LYS A 619 51.75 137.27 28.69
N LYS A 620 50.75 137.29 29.57
CA LYS A 620 50.74 138.14 30.77
C LYS A 620 51.84 137.74 31.74
N ASP A 621 52.06 136.45 31.96
CA ASP A 621 53.16 135.99 32.81
C ASP A 621 54.52 136.41 32.23
N ILE A 622 54.74 136.25 30.92
CA ILE A 622 55.97 136.75 30.26
C ILE A 622 56.16 138.25 30.55
N THR A 623 55.08 139.03 30.47
CA THR A 623 55.10 140.47 30.76
C THR A 623 55.41 140.76 32.24
N ASN A 624 54.82 140.01 33.17
CA ASN A 624 55.05 140.14 34.60
C ASN A 624 56.48 139.71 35.00
N GLN A 625 57.01 138.63 34.41
CA GLN A 625 58.40 138.23 34.56
C GLN A 625 59.36 139.31 34.07
N ILE A 626 59.07 139.95 32.93
CA ILE A 626 59.84 141.12 32.46
C ILE A 626 59.83 142.22 33.52
N PHE A 627 58.68 142.57 34.11
CA PHE A 627 58.60 143.58 35.16
C PHE A 627 59.34 143.19 36.46
N VAL A 628 59.27 141.93 36.88
CA VAL A 628 59.99 141.43 38.06
C VAL A 628 61.50 141.48 37.84
N LEU A 629 61.97 140.99 36.68
CA LEU A 629 63.37 141.07 36.28
C LEU A 629 63.83 142.53 36.20
N LEU A 630 63.00 143.43 35.66
CA LEU A 630 63.29 144.87 35.63
C LEU A 630 63.46 145.43 37.05
N ARG A 631 62.57 145.07 37.99
CA ARG A 631 62.63 145.55 39.39
C ARG A 631 63.84 145.04 40.16
N GLN A 632 64.38 143.88 39.80
CA GLN A 632 65.56 143.29 40.45
C GLN A 632 66.88 143.94 40.01
N LEU A 633 66.88 144.72 38.94
CA LEU A 633 68.07 145.46 38.49
C LEU A 633 68.37 146.65 39.43
N PRO A 634 69.64 146.98 39.69
CA PRO A 634 70.03 148.23 40.35
C PRO A 634 69.47 149.46 39.61
N ARG A 635 69.13 150.52 40.34
CA ARG A 635 68.45 151.73 39.80
C ARG A 635 69.08 152.32 38.53
N LEU A 636 70.40 152.28 38.41
CA LEU A 636 71.13 152.80 37.25
C LEU A 636 70.90 151.93 36.00
N GLU A 637 70.83 150.62 36.17
CA GLU A 637 70.52 149.66 35.10
C GLU A 637 69.05 149.69 34.72
N GLN A 638 68.13 149.91 35.67
CA GLN A 638 66.70 150.14 35.37
C GLN A 638 66.50 151.34 34.44
N GLN A 639 67.20 152.45 34.69
CA GLN A 639 67.15 153.62 33.80
C GLN A 639 67.71 153.30 32.42
N ASN A 640 68.83 152.56 32.35
CA ASN A 640 69.46 152.17 31.09
C ASN A 640 68.58 151.21 30.26
N VAL A 641 67.90 150.26 30.92
CA VAL A 641 66.93 149.37 30.27
C VAL A 641 65.69 150.13 29.83
N HIS A 642 65.18 151.07 30.62
CA HIS A 642 64.08 151.94 30.21
C HIS A 642 64.46 152.81 28.99
N GLU A 643 65.69 153.31 28.93
CA GLU A 643 66.20 154.09 27.80
C GLU A 643 66.36 153.22 26.53
N ARG A 644 66.88 151.99 26.67
CA ARG A 644 66.93 151.00 25.57
C ARG A 644 65.57 150.52 25.12
N LEU A 645 64.64 150.22 26.02
CA LEU A 645 63.25 149.88 25.68
C LEU A 645 62.56 151.06 25.01
N GLY A 646 62.84 152.28 25.45
CA GLY A 646 62.42 153.50 24.77
C GLY A 646 62.94 153.61 23.35
N GLN A 647 64.21 153.26 23.10
CA GLN A 647 64.78 153.18 21.75
C GLN A 647 64.09 152.09 20.91
N ILE A 648 63.95 150.87 21.44
CA ILE A 648 63.32 149.74 20.75
C ILE A 648 61.86 150.04 20.40
N LEU A 649 61.09 150.66 21.31
CA LEU A 649 59.69 151.04 21.06
C LEU A 649 59.57 152.25 20.10
N SER A 650 60.62 153.06 19.96
CA SER A 650 60.67 154.18 19.00
C SER A 650 61.15 153.78 17.60
N GLU A 651 61.80 152.62 17.48
CA GLU A 651 62.02 151.95 16.19
C GLU A 651 60.74 151.22 15.79
N LYS A 652 59.92 151.90 14.96
CA LYS A 652 58.77 151.29 14.30
C LYS A 652 59.10 149.89 13.79
N THR A 653 58.34 148.90 14.25
CA THR A 653 58.12 147.66 13.49
C THR A 653 56.68 147.22 13.67
N GLU A 654 56.07 146.91 12.51
CA GLU A 654 54.83 146.19 12.15
C GLU A 654 54.14 145.36 13.27
N GLU A 655 52.82 145.14 13.29
CA GLU A 655 51.85 144.85 12.22
C GLU A 655 50.41 145.14 12.71
#